data_AF-A0A024WYY1-F1
#
_entry.id   AF-A0A024WYY1-F1
#
_cell.length_a   1.000
_cell.length_b   1.000
_cell.length_c   1.000
_cell.angle_alpha   90.00
_cell.angle_beta   90.00
_cell.angle_gamma   90.00
#
_symmetry.space_group_name_H-M   'P 1'
#
loop_
_entity.id
_entity.type
_entity.pdbx_description
1 polymer ?
#
loop_
_entity_poly.entity_id
_entity_poly.type
_entity_poly.pdbx_seq_one_letter_code
_entity_poly.pdbx_strand_id
1 'polypeptide(L)'
;MYETWIDNQKKEFLKQKRKYTSEMQKYTNGAVGNGTGRTKGGASSTNYDGYEKIFYEEFKRNGNYGTVDKFLEKLNDEDVCKKITDEKEKIDFKTADNSLNKNINKEGTFYHSEYCEVCPGCGVDCDGTKCTARPEGHEKCKEEINKIHKKEAKTTNIEFLFNDKPGDDIVKKLNAFYYPTGPHNKDKGIEDWKCSHYSVDDDECVMQKNGTSAESHPKRMQFVDFFLFWVTHLFNDVIEWRNEISKCITESSLKKCSNRCNRYCRFFKKWVEQKKTEWGQIKRHFDTQEGLADAGHDVILEVFLEQEFLPVIEQAYGDKKSIQKIVNFLKQDISKRRDHNVANKEEIVQKLLDHELEDYEKCKETHNDDRCSQDTQGGRSGGTHDHEDDSDDEEPPTPLVDNACSGDPGGNTTHRSIVNRVAHHFREVAHNKMKENIKSNSVKGSKHNVLEADATKGIYKSSGNSVPLTDICSITEDHSNRNPKNSSGPCYGKDGYGQRFVIGTNWEGGTSVSTTPEIYLPPRRQHMCTSNLENLNVSWVTENGKASHSLLGDVLLSAKMDAIKIIQKYNNHNVKENLKDLIDEATACRAMKYSFADIGDIIRGRDLWDEEGGMKSVRGHLEKIFGTLHRSLDGIQGNKKYNDDDKKSPPYKQLREDWWEANRSQVWDAMKCSLPNSSIKCGRYPPFEDYIPQRLRWMTEWAEWYCKMQKEAYEKLMKQCKECKDKGDDCRNNSAECSPCKQACEEYKTKIETWRKQWKQMEIQYTPLYLQAKKPHAGNAYPGADYQQMVHFFKELQEANGDTKFGDTTSPYFTAERYIHQELPNVGCNTQTEFCDQKNGNNNINYTFKHPPKGYKEACDCKSRPKSAPEKKDAEPKVVEGGGDKECEKVNKILQFKKGKTSIEECHEKNYGQTDPDWKCGNETLVTDKNTCMPPRRQKLCLYYLTQLGDNEKEDKLREAFIKTAAAETFLSWHYYKSKNDNSVETQLKEGTIPPEFLRSMYFTYGDYRDICLNTDISKKEGHVGTAKTKIDKIFPKPIEISLSGKTRQQWWEKNGQHIWKGMLCGLTHGVTETDKKKNILDKYSYDKLKNEPQNGNASLEDFAKKPQFLRWMIEWGEEF
;
A
#
# COMPACT_ATOMS: atom_id res chain seq x y z
N MET A 1 -32.98 3.67 -11.88
CA MET A 1 -31.80 2.97 -11.31
C MET A 1 -31.60 1.60 -11.95
N TYR A 2 -32.64 0.77 -12.03
CA TYR A 2 -32.61 -0.53 -12.72
C TYR A 2 -32.22 -0.41 -14.20
N GLU A 3 -32.81 0.54 -14.95
CA GLU A 3 -32.47 0.79 -16.36
C GLU A 3 -30.98 1.13 -16.58
N THR A 4 -30.42 2.02 -15.75
CA THR A 4 -29.00 2.38 -15.81
C THR A 4 -28.11 1.20 -15.45
N TRP A 5 -28.51 0.39 -14.46
CA TRP A 5 -27.78 -0.80 -14.04
C TRP A 5 -27.75 -1.85 -15.17
N ILE A 6 -28.91 -2.18 -15.75
CA ILE A 6 -29.00 -3.19 -16.82
C ILE A 6 -28.29 -2.72 -18.11
N ASP A 7 -28.30 -1.41 -18.42
CA ASP A 7 -27.50 -0.82 -19.50
C ASP A 7 -25.98 -0.97 -19.25
N ASN A 8 -25.53 -0.82 -18.00
CA ASN A 8 -24.13 -1.02 -17.64
C ASN A 8 -23.73 -2.50 -17.72
N GLN A 9 -24.60 -3.42 -17.28
CA GLN A 9 -24.39 -4.86 -17.44
C GLN A 9 -24.27 -5.25 -18.92
N LYS A 10 -25.08 -4.65 -19.81
CA LYS A 10 -24.94 -4.82 -21.27
C LYS A 10 -23.57 -4.36 -21.78
N LYS A 11 -23.10 -3.17 -21.36
CA LYS A 11 -21.77 -2.64 -21.75
C LYS A 11 -20.63 -3.54 -21.28
N GLU A 12 -20.69 -4.04 -20.04
CA GLU A 12 -19.69 -4.95 -19.48
C GLU A 12 -19.67 -6.29 -20.24
N PHE A 13 -20.84 -6.87 -20.50
CA PHE A 13 -20.97 -8.07 -21.31
C PHE A 13 -20.36 -7.90 -22.71
N LEU A 14 -20.65 -6.80 -23.41
CA LEU A 14 -20.08 -6.52 -24.73
C LEU A 14 -18.55 -6.35 -24.70
N LYS A 15 -18.00 -5.73 -23.65
CA LYS A 15 -16.54 -5.64 -23.45
C LYS A 15 -15.91 -7.02 -23.29
N GLN A 16 -16.49 -7.88 -22.44
CA GLN A 16 -15.98 -9.24 -22.22
C GLN A 16 -16.08 -10.10 -23.49
N LYS A 17 -17.22 -10.03 -24.21
CA LYS A 17 -17.42 -10.72 -25.48
C LYS A 17 -16.40 -10.32 -26.56
N ARG A 18 -16.09 -9.01 -26.66
CA ARG A 18 -15.04 -8.50 -27.57
C ARG A 18 -13.65 -8.97 -27.17
N LYS A 19 -13.31 -8.92 -25.88
CA LYS A 19 -12.03 -9.41 -25.37
C LYS A 19 -11.84 -10.90 -25.68
N TYR A 20 -12.82 -11.72 -25.37
CA TYR A 20 -12.80 -13.15 -25.69
C TYR A 20 -12.60 -13.40 -27.19
N THR A 21 -13.35 -12.69 -28.05
CA THR A 21 -13.19 -12.79 -29.51
C THR A 21 -11.78 -12.40 -29.97
N SER A 22 -11.22 -11.32 -29.44
CA SER A 22 -9.86 -10.85 -29.76
C SER A 22 -8.76 -11.82 -29.29
N GLU A 23 -8.96 -12.46 -28.14
CA GLU A 23 -8.04 -13.48 -27.63
C GLU A 23 -8.12 -14.75 -28.48
N MET A 24 -9.31 -15.19 -28.88
CA MET A 24 -9.48 -16.36 -29.75
C MET A 24 -8.80 -16.19 -31.12
N GLN A 25 -8.88 -14.99 -31.72
CA GLN A 25 -8.27 -14.71 -33.02
C GLN A 25 -6.75 -14.94 -33.06
N LYS A 26 -6.06 -14.77 -31.92
CA LYS A 26 -4.62 -15.03 -31.80
C LYS A 26 -4.24 -16.50 -31.99
N TYR A 27 -5.19 -17.42 -31.83
CA TYR A 27 -4.97 -18.87 -31.85
C TYR A 27 -5.67 -19.61 -33.00
N THR A 28 -6.62 -18.98 -33.70
CA THR A 28 -7.33 -19.58 -34.86
C THR A 28 -6.66 -19.31 -36.21
N ASN A 29 -6.02 -18.15 -36.38
CA ASN A 29 -5.41 -17.78 -37.65
C ASN A 29 -3.89 -17.92 -37.55
N GLY A 30 -3.37 -19.04 -38.06
CA GLY A 30 -1.96 -19.11 -38.42
C GLY A 30 -1.59 -17.88 -39.26
N ALA A 31 -0.46 -17.25 -38.91
CA ALA A 31 0.01 -15.96 -39.40
C ALA A 31 -0.45 -15.59 -40.83
N VAL A 32 -1.31 -14.59 -40.94
CA VAL A 32 -1.44 -13.74 -42.15
C VAL A 32 -1.50 -12.29 -41.69
N GLY A 33 -0.48 -11.53 -42.06
CA GLY A 33 -0.36 -10.12 -41.75
C GLY A 33 -1.19 -9.23 -42.68
N ASN A 34 -1.51 -8.04 -42.14
CA ASN A 34 -1.61 -6.74 -42.81
C ASN A 34 -1.85 -5.70 -41.71
N GLY A 35 -0.82 -5.18 -41.05
CA GLY A 35 -0.16 -3.89 -41.33
C GLY A 35 -0.40 -2.99 -40.09
N THR A 36 0.55 -2.34 -39.43
CA THR A 36 1.84 -1.76 -39.81
C THR A 36 2.87 -1.92 -38.68
N GLY A 37 4.13 -2.11 -39.05
CA GLY A 37 5.15 -2.73 -38.22
C GLY A 37 5.91 -1.86 -37.21
N ARG A 38 6.48 -2.55 -36.22
CA ARG A 38 7.90 -2.39 -35.89
C ARG A 38 8.50 -3.76 -35.55
N THR A 39 9.55 -4.09 -36.28
CA THR A 39 10.23 -5.38 -36.37
C THR A 39 10.94 -5.79 -35.07
N LYS A 40 10.61 -6.97 -34.54
CA LYS A 40 11.48 -7.73 -33.62
C LYS A 40 12.35 -8.67 -34.46
N GLY A 41 13.67 -8.48 -34.44
CA GLY A 41 14.62 -9.44 -35.01
C GLY A 41 14.67 -10.72 -34.18
N GLY A 42 14.49 -11.87 -34.83
CA GLY A 42 14.70 -13.21 -34.26
C GLY A 42 16.18 -13.64 -34.28
N ALA A 43 16.61 -14.77 -33.73
CA ALA A 43 15.94 -15.84 -32.99
C ALA A 43 17.01 -16.72 -32.30
N SER A 44 16.64 -17.40 -31.20
CA SER A 44 16.98 -18.81 -30.98
C SER A 44 15.89 -19.44 -30.11
N SER A 45 15.44 -20.60 -30.53
CA SER A 45 14.19 -21.29 -30.23
C SER A 45 14.17 -22.07 -28.92
N THR A 46 13.12 -21.89 -28.12
CA THR A 46 12.40 -22.99 -27.46
C THR A 46 10.90 -22.71 -27.59
N ASN A 47 10.15 -23.66 -28.16
CA ASN A 47 8.70 -23.58 -28.32
C ASN A 47 8.04 -23.54 -26.94
N TYR A 48 7.66 -22.34 -26.49
CA TYR A 48 6.65 -22.17 -25.46
C TYR A 48 5.28 -22.37 -26.13
N ASP A 49 4.79 -23.61 -26.12
CA ASP A 49 3.36 -23.84 -26.32
C ASP A 49 2.69 -23.57 -24.97
N GLY A 50 2.38 -22.28 -24.76
CA GLY A 50 1.84 -21.78 -23.51
C GLY A 50 0.61 -22.53 -23.05
N TYR A 51 0.40 -22.53 -21.73
CA TYR A 51 -0.79 -23.04 -21.07
C TYR A 51 -2.08 -22.57 -21.77
N GLU A 52 -2.08 -21.38 -22.36
CA GLU A 52 -3.18 -20.80 -23.13
C GLU A 52 -3.49 -21.57 -24.42
N LYS A 53 -2.47 -22.08 -25.12
CA LYS A 53 -2.62 -22.93 -26.31
C LYS A 53 -3.08 -24.33 -25.95
N ILE A 54 -2.53 -24.91 -24.87
CA ILE A 54 -2.94 -26.23 -24.35
C ILE A 54 -4.39 -26.17 -23.86
N PHE A 55 -4.72 -25.17 -23.04
CA PHE A 55 -6.09 -24.89 -22.59
C PHE A 55 -7.03 -24.68 -23.78
N TYR A 56 -6.65 -23.90 -24.79
CA TYR A 56 -7.46 -23.70 -26.01
C TYR A 56 -7.65 -24.99 -26.83
N GLU A 57 -6.58 -25.77 -27.05
CA GLU A 57 -6.63 -27.07 -27.75
C GLU A 57 -7.52 -28.08 -27.02
N GLU A 58 -7.46 -28.09 -25.68
CA GLU A 58 -8.22 -28.99 -24.81
C GLU A 58 -9.70 -28.56 -24.73
N PHE A 59 -9.98 -27.25 -24.66
CA PHE A 59 -11.33 -26.68 -24.75
C PHE A 59 -11.98 -26.93 -26.12
N LYS A 60 -11.18 -26.91 -27.20
CA LYS A 60 -11.60 -27.24 -28.56
C LYS A 60 -11.83 -28.75 -28.76
N ARG A 61 -10.96 -29.61 -28.20
CA ARG A 61 -11.05 -31.08 -28.29
C ARG A 61 -12.21 -31.67 -27.48
N ASN A 62 -12.47 -31.16 -26.28
CA ASN A 62 -13.36 -31.82 -25.31
C ASN A 62 -14.83 -31.34 -25.34
N GLY A 63 -15.19 -30.27 -26.07
CA GLY A 63 -16.52 -29.68 -25.92
C GLY A 63 -17.14 -28.97 -27.11
N ASN A 64 -16.52 -29.01 -28.30
CA ASN A 64 -17.04 -28.35 -29.50
C ASN A 64 -17.17 -26.80 -29.37
N TYR A 65 -16.62 -26.18 -28.33
CA TYR A 65 -16.72 -24.73 -27.98
C TYR A 65 -15.76 -23.82 -28.77
N GLY A 66 -15.51 -24.14 -30.04
CA GLY A 66 -14.54 -23.41 -30.88
C GLY A 66 -14.95 -21.98 -31.27
N THR A 67 -16.11 -21.50 -30.85
CA THR A 67 -16.63 -20.14 -31.11
C THR A 67 -17.24 -19.53 -29.85
N VAL A 68 -17.21 -18.20 -29.73
CA VAL A 68 -17.81 -17.48 -28.58
C VAL A 68 -19.29 -17.81 -28.43
N ASP A 69 -20.02 -18.00 -29.53
CA ASP A 69 -21.45 -18.30 -29.50
C ASP A 69 -21.78 -19.64 -28.83
N LYS A 70 -20.92 -20.66 -29.01
CA LYS A 70 -21.12 -21.97 -28.37
C LYS A 70 -20.78 -21.96 -26.88
N PHE A 71 -19.84 -21.11 -26.48
CA PHE A 71 -19.54 -20.89 -25.07
C PHE A 71 -20.70 -20.14 -24.38
N LEU A 72 -21.24 -19.10 -25.02
CA LEU A 72 -22.38 -18.35 -24.50
C LEU A 72 -23.65 -19.20 -24.41
N GLU A 73 -23.84 -20.16 -25.33
CA GLU A 73 -24.94 -21.13 -25.30
C GLU A 73 -24.93 -21.99 -24.02
N LYS A 74 -23.75 -22.30 -23.46
CA LYS A 74 -23.63 -23.01 -22.18
C LYS A 74 -24.04 -22.16 -20.98
N LEU A 75 -23.88 -20.84 -21.04
CA LEU A 75 -24.32 -19.97 -19.95
C LEU A 75 -25.86 -19.94 -19.84
N ASN A 76 -26.56 -20.13 -20.96
CA ASN A 76 -28.01 -20.29 -20.98
C ASN A 76 -28.46 -21.61 -20.31
N ASP A 77 -27.56 -22.59 -20.14
CA ASP A 77 -27.89 -23.89 -19.54
C ASP A 77 -27.96 -23.87 -18.01
N GLU A 78 -27.48 -22.81 -17.36
CA GLU A 78 -27.49 -22.65 -15.91
C GLU A 78 -28.91 -22.62 -15.34
N ASP A 79 -29.12 -23.32 -14.21
CA ASP A 79 -30.44 -23.44 -13.56
C ASP A 79 -31.06 -22.07 -13.24
N VAL A 80 -30.24 -21.07 -12.95
CA VAL A 80 -30.69 -19.70 -12.66
C VAL A 80 -31.25 -18.99 -13.91
N CYS A 81 -30.69 -19.24 -15.09
CA CYS A 81 -31.18 -18.65 -16.35
C CYS A 81 -32.46 -19.35 -16.81
N LYS A 82 -32.54 -20.68 -16.64
CA LYS A 82 -33.71 -21.50 -17.00
C LYS A 82 -34.95 -21.23 -16.12
N LYS A 83 -34.76 -20.69 -14.92
CA LYS A 83 -35.85 -20.35 -13.99
C LYS A 83 -36.63 -19.10 -14.40
N ILE A 84 -36.08 -18.24 -15.25
CA ILE A 84 -36.77 -17.06 -15.78
C ILE A 84 -37.64 -17.52 -16.96
N THR A 85 -38.96 -17.46 -16.77
CA THR A 85 -39.95 -18.01 -17.71
C THR A 85 -40.77 -16.94 -18.43
N ASP A 86 -40.58 -15.66 -18.10
CA ASP A 86 -41.22 -14.55 -18.80
C ASP A 86 -40.68 -14.44 -20.23
N GLU A 87 -41.58 -14.37 -21.21
CA GLU A 87 -41.22 -14.35 -22.63
C GLU A 87 -40.45 -13.08 -23.02
N LYS A 88 -40.71 -11.94 -22.36
CA LYS A 88 -40.03 -10.66 -22.62
C LYS A 88 -38.64 -10.58 -21.97
N GLU A 89 -38.45 -11.31 -20.87
CA GLU A 89 -37.20 -11.34 -20.09
C GLU A 89 -36.34 -12.58 -20.34
N LYS A 90 -36.70 -13.37 -21.35
CA LYS A 90 -36.01 -14.63 -21.67
C LYS A 90 -34.51 -14.37 -21.90
N ILE A 91 -33.69 -14.99 -21.05
CA ILE A 91 -32.23 -14.90 -21.14
C ILE A 91 -31.73 -15.79 -22.28
N ASP A 92 -31.10 -15.15 -23.26
CA ASP A 92 -30.30 -15.82 -24.29
C ASP A 92 -29.03 -15.00 -24.59
N PHE A 93 -27.90 -15.41 -24.03
CA PHE A 93 -26.60 -14.76 -24.24
C PHE A 93 -26.07 -14.90 -25.66
N LYS A 94 -26.57 -15.86 -26.45
CA LYS A 94 -26.16 -16.07 -27.85
C LYS A 94 -26.78 -15.05 -28.78
N THR A 95 -28.09 -14.81 -28.63
CA THR A 95 -28.84 -13.85 -29.46
C THR A 95 -28.92 -12.45 -28.84
N ALA A 96 -28.26 -12.22 -27.71
CA ALA A 96 -28.19 -10.91 -27.06
C ALA A 96 -27.71 -9.82 -28.03
N ASP A 97 -28.39 -8.66 -28.00
CA ASP A 97 -28.10 -7.54 -28.89
C ASP A 97 -26.64 -7.06 -28.76
N ASN A 98 -25.94 -7.00 -29.90
CA ASN A 98 -24.53 -6.64 -29.98
C ASN A 98 -24.28 -5.14 -30.18
N SER A 99 -25.34 -4.33 -30.27
CA SER A 99 -25.23 -2.88 -30.40
C SER A 99 -24.77 -2.21 -29.10
N LEU A 100 -23.92 -1.18 -29.22
CA LEU A 100 -23.55 -0.30 -28.11
C LEU A 100 -24.67 0.67 -27.70
N ASN A 101 -25.74 0.75 -28.49
CA ASN A 101 -26.88 1.59 -28.18
C ASN A 101 -27.61 1.05 -26.95
N LYS A 102 -28.15 1.98 -26.14
CA LYS A 102 -29.02 1.65 -25.01
C LYS A 102 -30.19 0.78 -25.47
N ASN A 103 -30.55 -0.20 -24.66
CA ASN A 103 -31.67 -1.08 -24.94
C ASN A 103 -32.95 -0.41 -24.47
N ILE A 104 -33.51 0.52 -25.25
CA ILE A 104 -34.82 1.07 -24.91
C ILE A 104 -35.87 0.04 -25.36
N ASN A 105 -36.33 -0.77 -24.41
CA ASN A 105 -37.52 -1.63 -24.52
C ASN A 105 -37.47 -2.76 -25.58
N LYS A 106 -36.29 -3.34 -25.85
CA LYS A 106 -36.17 -4.52 -26.71
C LYS A 106 -36.12 -5.80 -25.88
N GLU A 107 -37.12 -6.67 -26.06
CA GLU A 107 -37.25 -7.98 -25.38
C GLU A 107 -35.96 -8.83 -25.49
N GLY A 108 -35.63 -9.55 -24.40
CA GLY A 108 -34.46 -10.44 -24.30
C GLY A 108 -33.54 -10.17 -23.10
N THR A 109 -32.30 -10.64 -23.17
CA THR A 109 -31.33 -10.72 -22.05
C THR A 109 -31.07 -9.43 -21.26
N PHE A 110 -31.20 -8.26 -21.88
CA PHE A 110 -31.00 -6.96 -21.24
C PHE A 110 -32.26 -6.09 -21.37
N TYR A 111 -33.44 -6.72 -21.23
CA TYR A 111 -34.73 -6.04 -21.26
C TYR A 111 -34.97 -5.24 -19.98
N HIS A 112 -35.55 -4.05 -20.13
CA HIS A 112 -35.97 -3.23 -19.00
C HIS A 112 -37.35 -3.75 -18.59
N SER A 113 -37.38 -4.60 -17.55
CA SER A 113 -38.60 -5.20 -17.01
C SER A 113 -39.72 -4.17 -16.81
N GLU A 114 -40.92 -4.46 -17.32
CA GLU A 114 -42.13 -3.63 -17.12
C GLU A 114 -42.48 -3.48 -15.62
N TYR A 115 -42.04 -4.44 -14.79
CA TYR A 115 -42.22 -4.41 -13.34
C TYR A 115 -41.28 -3.41 -12.62
N CYS A 116 -40.27 -2.89 -13.32
CA CYS A 116 -39.30 -1.93 -12.81
C CYS A 116 -39.52 -0.51 -13.34
N GLU A 117 -40.65 -0.24 -14.00
CA GLU A 117 -41.07 1.11 -14.42
C GLU A 117 -41.62 1.93 -13.24
N VAL A 118 -41.65 3.26 -13.39
CA VAL A 118 -42.20 4.17 -12.37
C VAL A 118 -43.69 3.88 -12.19
N CYS A 119 -44.11 3.62 -10.94
CA CYS A 119 -45.51 3.34 -10.64
C CYS A 119 -46.42 4.50 -11.11
N PRO A 120 -47.59 4.20 -11.69
CA PRO A 120 -48.53 5.25 -12.12
C PRO A 120 -48.89 6.17 -10.95
N GLY A 121 -48.79 7.50 -11.16
CA GLY A 121 -49.01 8.49 -10.09
C GLY A 121 -50.41 8.50 -9.45
N CYS A 122 -51.40 7.89 -10.12
CA CYS A 122 -52.78 7.71 -9.64
C CYS A 122 -52.97 6.33 -8.95
N GLY A 123 -51.89 5.55 -8.83
CA GLY A 123 -51.89 4.19 -8.31
C GLY A 123 -52.42 3.16 -9.32
N VAL A 124 -52.56 1.93 -8.84
CA VAL A 124 -53.02 0.77 -9.61
C VAL A 124 -54.26 0.15 -8.96
N ASP A 125 -55.11 -0.50 -9.75
CA ASP A 125 -56.11 -1.44 -9.22
C ASP A 125 -55.60 -2.87 -9.40
N CYS A 126 -55.54 -3.59 -8.28
CA CYS A 126 -55.04 -4.95 -8.21
C CYS A 126 -56.19 -5.91 -7.89
N ASP A 127 -56.36 -6.96 -8.70
CA ASP A 127 -57.40 -7.99 -8.50
C ASP A 127 -56.91 -9.21 -7.70
N GLY A 128 -55.75 -9.09 -7.06
CA GLY A 128 -55.07 -10.17 -6.33
C GLY A 128 -54.12 -11.01 -7.19
N THR A 129 -54.19 -10.87 -8.53
CA THR A 129 -53.27 -11.55 -9.47
C THR A 129 -52.60 -10.60 -10.46
N LYS A 130 -53.20 -9.45 -10.76
CA LYS A 130 -52.67 -8.45 -11.69
C LYS A 130 -53.02 -7.05 -11.22
N CYS A 131 -52.09 -6.12 -11.37
CA CYS A 131 -52.27 -4.70 -11.10
C CYS A 131 -52.32 -3.91 -12.42
N THR A 132 -53.26 -2.99 -12.55
CA THR A 132 -53.42 -2.15 -13.74
C THR A 132 -53.41 -0.67 -13.38
N ALA A 133 -52.72 0.14 -14.18
CA ALA A 133 -52.63 1.58 -13.98
C ALA A 133 -54.02 2.24 -14.01
N ARG A 134 -54.32 3.07 -13.03
CA ARG A 134 -55.56 3.87 -13.05
C ARG A 134 -55.44 5.00 -14.08
N PRO A 135 -56.46 5.22 -14.94
CA PRO A 135 -56.43 6.27 -15.95
C PRO A 135 -56.50 7.69 -15.33
N GLU A 136 -55.95 8.68 -16.04
CA GLU A 136 -56.07 10.09 -15.65
C GLU A 136 -57.55 10.49 -15.49
N GLY A 137 -57.94 10.86 -14.27
CA GLY A 137 -59.32 11.21 -13.92
C GLY A 137 -60.14 10.10 -13.25
N HIS A 138 -59.52 8.99 -12.86
CA HIS A 138 -60.14 7.97 -11.99
C HIS A 138 -60.70 8.59 -10.69
N GLU A 139 -61.84 8.08 -10.19
CA GLU A 139 -62.58 8.67 -9.06
C GLU A 139 -61.72 8.72 -7.78
N LYS A 140 -61.00 7.64 -7.47
CA LYS A 140 -59.99 7.57 -6.39
C LYS A 140 -58.81 8.55 -6.55
N CYS A 141 -58.63 9.16 -7.72
CA CYS A 141 -57.59 10.18 -7.98
C CYS A 141 -58.16 11.61 -8.02
N LYS A 142 -59.49 11.74 -7.96
CA LYS A 142 -60.20 13.03 -7.86
C LYS A 142 -60.57 13.40 -6.42
N GLU A 143 -60.54 12.44 -5.48
CA GLU A 143 -61.16 12.56 -4.16
C GLU A 143 -60.45 13.44 -3.10
N GLU A 144 -59.38 14.18 -3.41
CA GLU A 144 -58.75 15.10 -2.44
C GLU A 144 -58.88 16.60 -2.76
N ILE A 145 -59.77 17.02 -3.67
CA ILE A 145 -59.92 18.46 -3.96
C ILE A 145 -60.61 19.24 -2.82
N ASN A 146 -61.23 18.57 -1.84
CA ASN A 146 -61.93 19.23 -0.72
C ASN A 146 -61.53 18.70 0.67
N LYS A 147 -60.24 18.50 0.96
CA LYS A 147 -59.81 18.36 2.36
C LYS A 147 -60.01 19.71 3.06
N ILE A 148 -61.01 19.80 3.93
CA ILE A 148 -61.22 20.98 4.79
C ILE A 148 -60.16 20.91 5.89
N HIS A 149 -59.03 21.58 5.69
CA HIS A 149 -57.98 21.68 6.71
C HIS A 149 -58.47 22.54 7.87
N LYS A 150 -58.53 21.94 9.07
CA LYS A 150 -59.03 22.60 10.29
C LYS A 150 -58.01 23.54 10.97
N LYS A 151 -56.77 23.58 10.48
CA LYS A 151 -55.64 24.36 11.03
C LYS A 151 -54.85 25.04 9.91
N GLU A 152 -54.20 26.15 10.23
CA GLU A 152 -53.22 26.79 9.33
C GLU A 152 -51.99 25.89 9.17
N ALA A 153 -51.56 25.63 7.92
CA ALA A 153 -50.38 24.83 7.63
C ALA A 153 -49.08 25.58 7.85
N LYS A 154 -48.05 24.87 8.31
CA LYS A 154 -46.66 25.31 8.20
C LYS A 154 -46.18 25.02 6.79
N THR A 155 -46.03 26.06 5.97
CA THR A 155 -45.67 25.90 4.56
C THR A 155 -44.20 26.17 4.29
N THR A 156 -43.57 25.41 3.40
CA THR A 156 -42.21 25.64 2.91
C THR A 156 -42.19 25.53 1.39
N ASN A 157 -41.43 26.42 0.73
CA ASN A 157 -41.20 26.33 -0.71
C ASN A 157 -39.84 25.66 -0.95
N ILE A 158 -39.81 24.70 -1.87
CA ILE A 158 -38.63 23.92 -2.25
C ILE A 158 -38.39 24.12 -3.74
N GLU A 159 -37.19 24.57 -4.09
CA GLU A 159 -36.74 24.87 -5.46
C GLU A 159 -35.98 23.67 -6.02
N PHE A 160 -36.70 22.68 -6.51
CA PHE A 160 -36.12 21.41 -6.92
C PHE A 160 -35.53 21.48 -8.34
N LEU A 161 -34.20 21.36 -8.46
CA LEU A 161 -33.53 21.18 -9.75
C LEU A 161 -33.74 19.74 -10.23
N PHE A 162 -34.76 19.57 -11.06
CA PHE A 162 -35.14 18.30 -11.64
C PHE A 162 -34.55 18.10 -13.03
N ASN A 163 -34.02 16.90 -13.28
CA ASN A 163 -33.54 16.48 -14.59
C ASN A 163 -33.69 14.97 -14.75
N ASP A 164 -34.34 14.55 -15.83
CA ASP A 164 -34.71 13.17 -16.10
C ASP A 164 -34.45 12.75 -17.56
N LYS A 165 -33.86 13.63 -18.36
CA LYS A 165 -33.61 13.38 -19.79
C LYS A 165 -32.73 12.15 -19.98
N PRO A 166 -33.21 11.07 -20.63
CA PRO A 166 -32.44 9.85 -20.80
C PRO A 166 -31.37 10.01 -21.89
N GLY A 167 -30.14 9.60 -21.58
CA GLY A 167 -29.07 9.42 -22.59
C GLY A 167 -28.13 10.61 -22.82
N ASP A 168 -28.43 11.78 -22.26
CA ASP A 168 -27.55 12.95 -22.30
C ASP A 168 -26.52 12.96 -21.15
N ASP A 169 -25.42 13.70 -21.31
CA ASP A 169 -24.48 13.99 -20.21
C ASP A 169 -25.09 15.00 -19.22
N ILE A 170 -24.62 15.01 -17.97
CA ILE A 170 -25.22 15.85 -16.92
C ILE A 170 -25.20 17.35 -17.22
N VAL A 171 -24.21 17.82 -17.98
CA VAL A 171 -24.14 19.23 -18.41
C VAL A 171 -25.27 19.55 -19.40
N LYS A 172 -25.54 18.65 -20.35
CA LYS A 172 -26.65 18.77 -21.31
C LYS A 172 -28.01 18.64 -20.62
N LYS A 173 -28.15 17.74 -19.65
CA LYS A 173 -29.40 17.61 -18.86
C LYS A 173 -29.74 18.90 -18.12
N LEU A 174 -28.73 19.52 -17.51
CA LEU A 174 -28.84 20.74 -16.71
C LEU A 174 -28.62 22.03 -17.52
N ASN A 175 -28.70 21.96 -18.85
CA ASN A 175 -28.40 23.09 -19.72
C ASN A 175 -29.27 24.32 -19.45
N ALA A 176 -30.58 24.12 -19.18
CA ALA A 176 -31.50 25.20 -18.81
C ALA A 176 -31.08 25.90 -17.51
N PHE A 177 -30.56 25.14 -16.54
CA PHE A 177 -30.07 25.68 -15.27
C PHE A 177 -28.79 26.51 -15.45
N TYR A 178 -27.89 26.08 -16.34
CA TYR A 178 -26.65 26.80 -16.60
C TYR A 178 -26.82 28.02 -17.50
N TYR A 179 -27.75 27.95 -18.44
CA TYR A 179 -27.99 28.96 -19.46
C TYR A 179 -29.48 29.30 -19.54
N PRO A 180 -30.04 29.95 -18.50
CA PRO A 180 -31.45 30.28 -18.47
C PRO A 180 -31.76 31.39 -19.49
N THR A 181 -32.88 31.24 -20.20
CA THR A 181 -33.38 32.24 -21.18
C THR A 181 -34.14 33.40 -20.52
N GLY A 182 -34.37 33.34 -19.20
CA GLY A 182 -35.08 34.35 -18.42
C GLY A 182 -34.82 34.20 -16.90
N PRO A 183 -35.28 35.14 -16.06
CA PRO A 183 -34.99 35.13 -14.63
C PRO A 183 -35.83 34.13 -13.82
N HIS A 184 -36.83 33.49 -14.44
CA HIS A 184 -37.80 32.64 -13.75
C HIS A 184 -37.31 31.19 -13.59
N ASN A 185 -37.80 30.49 -12.55
CA ASN A 185 -37.38 29.12 -12.22
C ASN A 185 -37.66 28.11 -13.36
N LYS A 186 -38.78 28.30 -14.08
CA LYS A 186 -39.11 27.52 -15.28
C LYS A 186 -38.01 27.58 -16.35
N ASP A 187 -37.42 28.76 -16.58
CA ASP A 187 -36.34 28.94 -17.57
C ASP A 187 -35.03 28.28 -17.13
N LYS A 188 -34.87 28.06 -15.81
CA LYS A 188 -33.73 27.39 -15.18
C LYS A 188 -33.92 25.86 -15.07
N GLY A 189 -35.07 25.31 -15.47
CA GLY A 189 -35.38 23.90 -15.21
C GLY A 189 -35.54 23.57 -13.72
N ILE A 190 -35.93 24.55 -12.90
CA ILE A 190 -36.21 24.36 -11.47
C ILE A 190 -37.73 24.32 -11.28
N GLU A 191 -38.19 23.34 -10.52
CA GLU A 191 -39.59 23.19 -10.14
C GLU A 191 -39.87 23.86 -8.80
N ASP A 192 -40.98 24.60 -8.72
CA ASP A 192 -41.42 25.25 -7.49
C ASP A 192 -42.39 24.32 -6.76
N TRP A 193 -41.93 23.68 -5.69
CA TRP A 193 -42.75 22.82 -4.84
C TRP A 193 -43.16 23.54 -3.58
N LYS A 194 -44.46 23.50 -3.25
CA LYS A 194 -44.97 24.02 -1.98
C LYS A 194 -45.39 22.86 -1.10
N CYS A 195 -44.65 22.64 -0.03
CA CYS A 195 -44.97 21.64 0.98
C CYS A 195 -45.71 22.28 2.16
N SER A 196 -46.74 21.61 2.65
CA SER A 196 -47.69 22.11 3.65
C SER A 196 -47.92 21.04 4.71
N HIS A 197 -47.43 21.29 5.93
CA HIS A 197 -47.62 20.41 7.07
C HIS A 197 -48.82 20.88 7.89
N TYR A 198 -49.88 20.05 7.94
CA TYR A 198 -51.11 20.32 8.69
C TYR A 198 -51.21 19.51 9.99
N SER A 199 -50.67 18.28 9.99
CA SER A 199 -50.64 17.36 11.13
C SER A 199 -49.71 16.17 10.86
N VAL A 200 -49.48 15.30 11.85
CA VAL A 200 -48.64 14.08 11.74
C VAL A 200 -49.00 13.20 10.52
N ASP A 201 -50.28 13.13 10.17
CA ASP A 201 -50.79 12.29 9.07
C ASP A 201 -51.15 13.09 7.80
N ASP A 202 -50.86 14.41 7.76
CA ASP A 202 -51.23 15.30 6.64
C ASP A 202 -50.09 16.27 6.35
N ASP A 203 -49.16 15.81 5.51
CA ASP A 203 -47.93 16.50 5.12
C ASP A 203 -47.68 16.33 3.61
N GLU A 204 -48.09 17.32 2.82
CA GLU A 204 -48.12 17.21 1.37
C GLU A 204 -47.27 18.25 0.65
N CYS A 205 -46.69 17.86 -0.48
CA CYS A 205 -45.96 18.71 -1.41
C CYS A 205 -46.70 18.80 -2.74
N VAL A 206 -47.01 20.03 -3.16
CA VAL A 206 -47.71 20.31 -4.42
C VAL A 206 -46.86 21.21 -5.29
N MET A 207 -46.58 20.78 -6.51
CA MET A 207 -45.88 21.57 -7.51
C MET A 207 -46.76 22.76 -7.94
N GLN A 208 -46.25 23.97 -7.74
CA GLN A 208 -46.93 25.23 -8.06
C GLN A 208 -46.63 25.68 -9.49
N LYS A 209 -45.41 25.41 -9.97
CA LYS A 209 -44.97 25.75 -11.33
C LYS A 209 -44.07 24.66 -11.88
N ASN A 210 -44.35 24.25 -13.11
CA ASN A 210 -43.57 23.24 -13.81
C ASN A 210 -42.22 23.79 -14.29
N GLY A 211 -41.19 22.95 -14.18
CA GLY A 211 -39.97 23.04 -14.99
C GLY A 211 -40.24 22.66 -16.45
N THR A 212 -39.20 22.37 -17.22
CA THR A 212 -39.31 22.03 -18.66
C THR A 212 -39.85 20.62 -18.95
N SER A 213 -40.15 19.80 -17.93
CA SER A 213 -40.47 18.36 -18.01
C SER A 213 -41.84 17.98 -17.42
N ALA A 214 -42.91 18.58 -17.92
CA ALA A 214 -44.25 18.55 -17.30
C ALA A 214 -44.96 17.17 -17.18
N GLU A 215 -44.39 16.07 -17.68
CA GLU A 215 -45.06 14.78 -17.93
C GLU A 215 -44.44 13.55 -17.24
N SER A 216 -43.33 13.67 -16.50
CA SER A 216 -42.54 12.51 -16.08
C SER A 216 -42.65 12.09 -14.60
N HIS A 217 -43.32 12.87 -13.75
CA HIS A 217 -43.57 12.51 -12.35
C HIS A 217 -44.88 13.12 -11.81
N PRO A 218 -45.42 12.60 -10.68
CA PRO A 218 -46.59 13.19 -10.01
C PRO A 218 -46.39 14.67 -9.66
N LYS A 219 -47.46 15.47 -9.73
CA LYS A 219 -47.47 16.92 -9.38
C LYS A 219 -47.85 17.20 -7.92
N ARG A 220 -48.25 16.16 -7.20
CA ARG A 220 -48.60 16.15 -5.78
C ARG A 220 -48.02 14.87 -5.18
N MET A 221 -47.39 14.97 -4.03
CA MET A 221 -46.77 13.87 -3.29
C MET A 221 -46.96 14.09 -1.80
N GLN A 222 -46.97 13.02 -0.98
CA GLN A 222 -46.70 13.21 0.45
C GLN A 222 -45.25 13.67 0.62
N PHE A 223 -44.94 14.43 1.65
CA PHE A 223 -43.59 14.95 1.85
C PHE A 223 -42.53 13.84 1.95
N VAL A 224 -42.88 12.69 2.55
CA VAL A 224 -41.99 11.52 2.59
C VAL A 224 -41.66 11.00 1.19
N ASP A 225 -42.62 10.96 0.28
CA ASP A 225 -42.41 10.53 -1.10
C ASP A 225 -41.57 11.55 -1.88
N PHE A 226 -41.86 12.84 -1.69
CA PHE A 226 -41.07 13.93 -2.25
C PHE A 226 -39.61 13.89 -1.76
N PHE A 227 -39.40 13.62 -0.48
CA PHE A 227 -38.07 13.47 0.12
C PHE A 227 -37.31 12.31 -0.52
N LEU A 228 -37.90 11.13 -0.63
CA LEU A 228 -37.28 9.97 -1.27
C LEU A 228 -36.97 10.21 -2.75
N PHE A 229 -37.89 10.87 -3.45
CA PHE A 229 -37.72 11.28 -4.82
C PHE A 229 -36.52 12.23 -4.97
N TRP A 230 -36.43 13.25 -4.12
CA TRP A 230 -35.31 14.19 -4.11
C TRP A 230 -33.96 13.51 -3.83
N VAL A 231 -33.89 12.67 -2.79
CA VAL A 231 -32.66 11.96 -2.40
C VAL A 231 -32.17 11.07 -3.55
N THR A 232 -33.09 10.38 -4.23
CA THR A 232 -32.76 9.53 -5.38
C THR A 232 -32.13 10.34 -6.52
N HIS A 233 -32.70 11.51 -6.83
CA HIS A 233 -32.16 12.39 -7.88
C HIS A 233 -30.84 13.05 -7.47
N LEU A 234 -30.67 13.43 -6.21
CA LEU A 234 -29.38 13.92 -5.69
C LEU A 234 -28.27 12.91 -5.98
N PHE A 235 -28.46 11.63 -5.62
CA PHE A 235 -27.41 10.63 -5.79
C PHE A 235 -27.13 10.31 -7.25
N ASN A 236 -28.15 10.25 -8.11
CA ASN A 236 -27.96 10.09 -9.55
C ASN A 236 -27.12 11.22 -10.14
N ASP A 237 -27.43 12.47 -9.78
CA ASP A 237 -26.67 13.63 -10.20
C ASP A 237 -25.21 13.57 -9.72
N VAL A 238 -24.95 13.17 -8.48
CA VAL A 238 -23.56 13.04 -7.97
C VAL A 238 -22.78 12.02 -8.80
N ILE A 239 -23.35 10.85 -9.09
CA ILE A 239 -22.68 9.80 -9.87
C ILE A 239 -22.28 10.32 -11.25
N GLU A 240 -23.19 11.01 -11.92
CA GLU A 240 -22.93 11.57 -13.24
C GLU A 240 -21.91 12.72 -13.19
N TRP A 241 -22.00 13.61 -12.19
CA TRP A 241 -21.01 14.67 -11.98
C TRP A 241 -19.62 14.11 -11.71
N ARG A 242 -19.51 13.04 -10.93
CA ARG A 242 -18.24 12.40 -10.61
C ARG A 242 -17.57 11.79 -11.84
N ASN A 243 -18.35 11.19 -12.74
CA ASN A 243 -17.82 10.72 -14.03
C ASN A 243 -17.22 11.86 -14.86
N GLU A 244 -17.73 13.09 -14.73
CA GLU A 244 -17.29 14.22 -15.52
C GLU A 244 -16.20 15.07 -14.85
N ILE A 245 -16.27 15.26 -13.54
CA ILE A 245 -15.32 16.08 -12.76
C ILE A 245 -14.03 15.32 -12.47
N SER A 246 -14.09 14.00 -12.27
CA SER A 246 -12.88 13.17 -12.11
C SER A 246 -11.90 13.36 -13.27
N LYS A 247 -12.40 13.49 -14.50
CA LYS A 247 -11.62 13.80 -15.71
C LYS A 247 -10.89 15.16 -15.67
N CYS A 248 -11.33 16.05 -14.78
CA CYS A 248 -10.83 17.43 -14.66
C CYS A 248 -10.01 17.70 -13.40
N ILE A 249 -9.90 16.73 -12.50
CA ILE A 249 -9.08 16.83 -11.27
C ILE A 249 -7.94 15.80 -11.24
N THR A 250 -7.62 15.18 -12.38
CA THR A 250 -6.47 14.27 -12.51
C THR A 250 -5.14 15.04 -12.49
N GLU A 251 -4.05 14.34 -12.16
CA GLU A 251 -2.73 14.96 -12.14
C GLU A 251 -2.31 15.51 -13.53
N SER A 252 -2.82 14.94 -14.63
CA SER A 252 -2.60 15.45 -15.99
C SER A 252 -3.45 16.68 -16.30
N SER A 253 -4.74 16.69 -15.96
CA SER A 253 -5.62 17.84 -16.19
C SER A 253 -5.22 19.06 -15.34
N LEU A 254 -4.69 18.84 -14.14
CA LEU A 254 -4.22 19.90 -13.25
C LEU A 254 -2.89 20.56 -13.69
N LYS A 255 -2.27 20.10 -14.80
CA LYS A 255 -1.04 20.70 -15.37
C LYS A 255 -1.30 21.87 -16.31
N LYS A 256 -2.41 21.86 -17.06
CA LYS A 256 -2.76 22.90 -18.05
C LYS A 256 -4.24 23.21 -18.02
N CYS A 257 -4.61 24.48 -18.21
CA CYS A 257 -6.02 24.84 -18.17
C CYS A 257 -6.78 24.29 -19.40
N SER A 258 -7.73 23.39 -19.18
CA SER A 258 -8.72 22.97 -20.19
C SER A 258 -10.00 23.82 -20.10
N ASN A 259 -10.41 24.40 -21.23
CA ASN A 259 -11.66 25.17 -21.33
C ASN A 259 -12.90 24.30 -21.04
N ARG A 260 -12.86 23.01 -21.42
CA ARG A 260 -13.90 22.03 -21.06
C ARG A 260 -13.96 21.89 -19.55
N CYS A 261 -12.83 21.65 -18.90
CA CYS A 261 -12.79 21.48 -17.45
C CYS A 261 -13.14 22.74 -16.67
N ASN A 262 -12.75 23.92 -17.16
CA ASN A 262 -13.18 25.19 -16.57
C ASN A 262 -14.72 25.31 -16.61
N ARG A 263 -15.31 25.06 -17.78
CA ARG A 263 -16.78 25.07 -17.94
C ARG A 263 -17.45 24.06 -16.99
N TYR A 264 -16.97 22.83 -16.98
CA TYR A 264 -17.56 21.75 -16.19
C TYR A 264 -17.43 22.00 -14.69
N CYS A 265 -16.30 22.54 -14.23
CA CYS A 265 -16.12 22.85 -12.81
C CYS A 265 -16.94 24.05 -12.35
N ARG A 266 -17.17 25.06 -13.21
CA ARG A 266 -18.12 26.13 -12.91
C ARG A 266 -19.56 25.61 -12.79
N PHE A 267 -19.95 24.66 -13.64
CA PHE A 267 -21.27 24.06 -13.63
C PHE A 267 -21.50 23.14 -12.45
N PHE A 268 -20.50 22.34 -12.11
CA PHE A 268 -20.51 21.50 -10.94
C PHE A 268 -20.67 22.32 -9.66
N LYS A 269 -19.92 23.42 -9.51
CA LYS A 269 -20.08 24.33 -8.35
C LYS A 269 -21.50 24.87 -8.22
N LYS A 270 -22.07 25.37 -9.32
CA LYS A 270 -23.43 25.91 -9.34
C LYS A 270 -24.45 24.84 -8.95
N TRP A 271 -24.26 23.60 -9.39
CA TRP A 271 -25.11 22.48 -9.01
C TRP A 271 -24.98 22.14 -7.52
N VAL A 272 -23.75 22.05 -6.97
CA VAL A 272 -23.53 21.82 -5.53
C VAL A 272 -24.18 22.92 -4.68
N GLU A 273 -24.03 24.18 -5.07
CA GLU A 273 -24.65 25.32 -4.39
C GLU A 273 -26.20 25.25 -4.43
N GLN A 274 -26.77 24.81 -5.55
CA GLN A 274 -28.22 24.60 -5.68
C GLN A 274 -28.71 23.44 -4.80
N LYS A 275 -28.00 22.30 -4.77
CA LYS A 275 -28.37 21.16 -3.92
C LYS A 275 -28.26 21.48 -2.43
N LYS A 276 -27.33 22.34 -2.02
CA LYS A 276 -27.29 22.87 -0.64
C LYS A 276 -28.52 23.73 -0.33
N THR A 277 -29.00 24.50 -1.30
CA THR A 277 -30.21 25.33 -1.15
C THR A 277 -31.45 24.45 -1.01
N GLU A 278 -31.60 23.45 -1.88
CA GLU A 278 -32.66 22.44 -1.82
C GLU A 278 -32.67 21.71 -0.47
N TRP A 279 -31.51 21.21 -0.03
CA TRP A 279 -31.37 20.51 1.26
C TRP A 279 -31.82 21.38 2.44
N GLY A 280 -31.40 22.65 2.47
CA GLY A 280 -31.80 23.58 3.52
C GLY A 280 -33.31 23.88 3.55
N GLN A 281 -33.99 23.80 2.41
CA GLN A 281 -35.45 23.97 2.31
C GLN A 281 -36.18 22.69 2.75
N ILE A 282 -35.70 21.52 2.32
CA ILE A 282 -36.24 20.21 2.70
C ILE A 282 -36.12 20.01 4.21
N LYS A 283 -34.93 20.26 4.78
CA LYS A 283 -34.72 20.15 6.23
C LYS A 283 -35.67 21.06 7.00
N ARG A 284 -35.80 22.32 6.57
CA ARG A 284 -36.71 23.27 7.22
C ARG A 284 -38.15 22.76 7.22
N HIS A 285 -38.59 22.08 6.18
CA HIS A 285 -39.92 21.48 6.14
C HIS A 285 -40.03 20.26 7.06
N PHE A 286 -39.02 19.38 7.05
CA PHE A 286 -38.93 18.24 7.96
C PHE A 286 -39.01 18.67 9.44
N ASP A 287 -38.35 19.78 9.80
CA ASP A 287 -38.39 20.36 11.14
C ASP A 287 -39.79 20.90 11.55
N THR A 288 -40.74 20.99 10.61
CA THR A 288 -42.13 21.39 10.92
C THR A 288 -42.99 20.26 11.49
N GLN A 289 -42.54 19.00 11.33
CA GLN A 289 -43.27 17.80 11.74
C GLN A 289 -43.40 17.70 13.27
N GLU A 290 -44.63 17.49 13.75
CA GLU A 290 -44.95 17.39 15.17
C GLU A 290 -44.93 15.91 15.65
N GLY A 291 -44.80 15.66 16.95
CA GLY A 291 -44.84 14.30 17.53
C GLY A 291 -43.51 13.54 17.55
N LEU A 292 -42.44 14.16 17.03
CA LEU A 292 -41.05 13.70 17.18
C LEU A 292 -40.43 14.42 18.39
N ALA A 293 -39.75 13.70 19.30
CA ALA A 293 -39.17 14.28 20.52
C ALA A 293 -38.14 15.38 20.20
N ASP A 294 -37.97 16.38 21.08
CA ASP A 294 -37.12 17.59 20.90
C ASP A 294 -35.64 17.35 20.50
N ALA A 295 -35.15 16.11 20.56
CA ALA A 295 -33.80 15.69 20.14
C ALA A 295 -33.79 14.75 18.91
N GLY A 296 -34.95 14.51 18.28
CA GLY A 296 -35.21 13.37 17.40
C GLY A 296 -35.17 13.65 15.89
N HIS A 297 -35.51 14.85 15.42
CA HIS A 297 -35.61 15.13 13.97
C HIS A 297 -34.30 14.85 13.22
N ASP A 298 -33.18 15.45 13.64
CA ASP A 298 -31.87 15.23 12.99
C ASP A 298 -31.42 13.77 13.05
N VAL A 299 -31.69 13.09 14.18
CA VAL A 299 -31.25 11.70 14.43
C VAL A 299 -32.05 10.72 13.58
N ILE A 300 -33.36 10.92 13.47
CA ILE A 300 -34.25 10.09 12.66
C ILE A 300 -33.90 10.23 11.19
N LEU A 301 -33.70 11.46 10.71
CA LEU A 301 -33.29 11.74 9.34
C LEU A 301 -31.94 11.09 9.01
N GLU A 302 -30.98 11.15 9.95
CA GLU A 302 -29.66 10.54 9.81
C GLU A 302 -29.71 9.01 9.77
N VAL A 303 -30.44 8.38 10.69
CA VAL A 303 -30.61 6.91 10.73
C VAL A 303 -31.33 6.41 9.48
N PHE A 304 -32.33 7.14 9.00
CA PHE A 304 -33.08 6.80 7.80
C PHE A 304 -32.19 6.83 6.55
N LEU A 305 -31.41 7.91 6.37
CA LEU A 305 -30.44 8.02 5.27
C LEU A 305 -29.35 6.95 5.35
N GLU A 306 -28.91 6.58 6.55
CA GLU A 306 -27.94 5.51 6.77
C GLU A 306 -28.50 4.13 6.40
N GLN A 307 -29.72 3.79 6.84
CA GLN A 307 -30.27 2.45 6.59
C GLN A 307 -30.71 2.24 5.15
N GLU A 308 -31.39 3.22 4.56
CA GLU A 308 -32.04 3.06 3.25
C GLU A 308 -31.10 3.36 2.08
N PHE A 309 -30.19 4.33 2.22
CA PHE A 309 -29.41 4.84 1.08
C PHE A 309 -27.92 4.50 1.12
N LEU A 310 -27.34 4.17 2.28
CA LEU A 310 -25.93 3.77 2.37
C LEU A 310 -25.59 2.53 1.50
N PRO A 311 -26.42 1.47 1.45
CA PRO A 311 -26.17 0.33 0.56
C PRO A 311 -26.24 0.69 -0.93
N VAL A 312 -27.14 1.61 -1.29
CA VAL A 312 -27.34 2.10 -2.67
C VAL A 312 -26.14 2.96 -3.11
N ILE A 313 -25.62 3.79 -2.21
CA ILE A 313 -24.39 4.57 -2.41
C ILE A 313 -23.18 3.64 -2.59
N GLU A 314 -23.08 2.56 -1.80
CA GLU A 314 -22.01 1.56 -1.93
C GLU A 314 -22.02 0.84 -3.29
N GLN A 315 -23.19 0.67 -3.91
CA GLN A 315 -23.36 -0.08 -5.15
C GLN A 315 -23.18 0.77 -6.42
N ALA A 316 -23.44 2.07 -6.36
CA ALA A 316 -23.47 2.94 -7.54
C ALA A 316 -22.11 3.59 -7.91
N TYR A 317 -21.19 3.67 -6.95
CA TYR A 317 -19.86 4.23 -7.17
C TYR A 317 -18.88 3.08 -7.51
N GLY A 318 -18.36 3.05 -8.74
CA GLY A 318 -17.53 1.95 -9.26
C GLY A 318 -16.14 1.78 -8.62
N ASP A 319 -15.73 2.67 -7.70
CA ASP A 319 -14.45 2.59 -6.96
C ASP A 319 -14.68 2.35 -5.46
N LYS A 320 -14.53 1.08 -5.06
CA LYS A 320 -14.72 0.60 -3.70
C LYS A 320 -13.86 1.32 -2.64
N LYS A 321 -12.69 1.87 -3.01
CA LYS A 321 -11.72 2.44 -2.03
C LYS A 321 -12.06 3.87 -1.60
N SER A 322 -12.57 4.71 -2.49
CA SER A 322 -12.96 6.09 -2.16
C SER A 322 -14.25 6.13 -1.32
N ILE A 323 -15.17 5.19 -1.57
CA ILE A 323 -16.44 5.05 -0.84
C ILE A 323 -16.23 4.51 0.55
N GLN A 324 -15.34 3.51 0.72
CA GLN A 324 -15.05 2.97 2.05
C GLN A 324 -14.58 4.10 2.99
N LYS A 325 -13.91 5.15 2.48
CA LYS A 325 -13.52 6.32 3.26
C LYS A 325 -14.68 7.23 3.63
N ILE A 326 -15.62 7.51 2.71
CA ILE A 326 -16.83 8.29 3.00
C ILE A 326 -17.74 7.52 3.97
N VAL A 327 -17.98 6.24 3.70
CA VAL A 327 -18.74 5.33 4.57
C VAL A 327 -18.09 5.17 5.95
N ASN A 328 -16.76 5.05 6.03
CA ASN A 328 -16.05 5.00 7.30
C ASN A 328 -16.07 6.36 8.02
N PHE A 329 -16.04 7.48 7.30
CA PHE A 329 -16.17 8.82 7.87
C PHE A 329 -17.57 9.03 8.47
N LEU A 330 -18.61 8.62 7.75
CA LEU A 330 -20.00 8.64 8.22
C LEU A 330 -20.20 7.71 9.44
N LYS A 331 -19.68 6.48 9.39
CA LYS A 331 -19.75 5.50 10.50
C LYS A 331 -18.92 5.92 11.74
N GLN A 332 -17.73 6.51 11.56
CA GLN A 332 -16.90 6.96 12.69
C GLN A 332 -17.51 8.15 13.42
N ASP A 333 -18.19 9.04 12.72
CA ASP A 333 -18.80 10.21 13.33
C ASP A 333 -20.05 9.85 14.14
N ILE A 334 -20.82 8.84 13.71
CA ILE A 334 -21.97 8.29 14.44
C ILE A 334 -21.54 7.57 15.73
N SER A 335 -20.42 6.83 15.71
CA SER A 335 -19.89 6.14 16.89
C SER A 335 -19.52 7.07 18.06
N LYS A 336 -19.29 8.36 17.78
CA LYS A 336 -18.99 9.41 18.76
C LYS A 336 -20.24 10.13 19.28
N ARG A 337 -21.43 9.92 18.69
CA ARG A 337 -22.69 10.67 18.96
C ARG A 337 -23.56 10.09 20.08
N ARG A 338 -22.98 9.38 21.06
CA ARG A 338 -23.71 8.90 22.26
C ARG A 338 -23.82 9.92 23.39
N ASP A 339 -23.38 11.16 23.18
CA ASP A 339 -23.45 12.23 24.17
C ASP A 339 -24.43 13.32 23.73
N HIS A 340 -25.53 13.47 24.46
CA HIS A 340 -26.74 14.23 24.06
C HIS A 340 -26.59 15.76 24.05
N ASN A 341 -25.37 16.33 24.14
CA ASN A 341 -25.16 17.75 24.46
C ASN A 341 -24.27 18.55 23.48
N VAL A 342 -24.13 18.15 22.21
CA VAL A 342 -23.32 18.91 21.24
C VAL A 342 -24.20 19.64 20.22
N ALA A 343 -24.20 20.97 20.31
CA ALA A 343 -24.94 21.91 19.46
C ALA A 343 -24.39 22.10 18.03
N ASN A 344 -23.55 21.18 17.54
CA ASN A 344 -23.03 21.18 16.16
C ASN A 344 -23.11 19.75 15.61
N LYS A 345 -24.27 19.36 15.10
CA LYS A 345 -24.46 18.09 14.38
C LYS A 345 -24.29 18.37 12.89
N GLU A 346 -23.14 18.02 12.31
CA GLU A 346 -22.98 18.06 10.86
C GLU A 346 -23.56 16.78 10.24
N GLU A 347 -24.51 16.94 9.32
CA GLU A 347 -25.35 15.89 8.73
C GLU A 347 -24.72 15.19 7.51
N ILE A 348 -25.16 13.97 7.23
CA ILE A 348 -24.66 13.11 6.12
C ILE A 348 -24.73 13.81 4.75
N VAL A 349 -25.90 14.37 4.38
CA VAL A 349 -26.09 15.05 3.08
C VAL A 349 -25.26 16.34 2.99
N GLN A 350 -25.17 17.09 4.10
CA GLN A 350 -24.36 18.30 4.16
C GLN A 350 -22.87 17.98 3.96
N LYS A 351 -22.37 16.93 4.62
CA LYS A 351 -20.98 16.45 4.46
C LYS A 351 -20.68 15.95 3.05
N LEU A 352 -21.62 15.24 2.43
CA LEU A 352 -21.50 14.84 1.03
C LEU A 352 -21.34 16.07 0.13
N LEU A 353 -22.24 17.05 0.24
CA LEU A 353 -22.19 18.28 -0.56
C LEU A 353 -20.98 19.17 -0.25
N ASP A 354 -20.44 19.13 0.97
CA ASP A 354 -19.20 19.81 1.33
C ASP A 354 -17.98 19.14 0.69
N HIS A 355 -17.95 17.80 0.65
CA HIS A 355 -16.93 17.05 -0.07
C HIS A 355 -16.95 17.33 -1.58
N GLU A 356 -18.13 17.36 -2.21
CA GLU A 356 -18.26 17.77 -3.62
C GLU A 356 -17.70 19.19 -3.86
N LEU A 357 -17.88 20.10 -2.90
CA LEU A 357 -17.34 21.47 -2.98
C LEU A 357 -15.80 21.53 -2.86
N GLU A 358 -15.19 20.62 -2.10
CA GLU A 358 -13.73 20.51 -1.98
C GLU A 358 -13.08 20.12 -3.32
N ASP A 359 -13.68 19.18 -4.04
CA ASP A 359 -13.19 18.74 -5.35
C ASP A 359 -13.38 19.82 -6.43
N TYR A 360 -14.42 20.64 -6.29
CA TYR A 360 -14.52 21.89 -7.06
C TYR A 360 -13.32 22.82 -6.80
N GLU A 361 -12.93 23.06 -5.54
CA GLU A 361 -11.81 23.97 -5.24
C GLU A 361 -10.49 23.45 -5.84
N LYS A 362 -10.26 22.12 -5.81
CA LYS A 362 -9.13 21.50 -6.54
C LYS A 362 -9.19 21.77 -8.04
N CYS A 363 -10.37 21.63 -8.64
CA CYS A 363 -10.52 21.91 -10.07
C CYS A 363 -10.27 23.39 -10.41
N LYS A 364 -10.82 24.31 -9.63
CA LYS A 364 -10.74 25.77 -9.83
C LYS A 364 -9.31 26.30 -9.77
N GLU A 365 -8.44 25.70 -8.95
CA GLU A 365 -7.03 26.10 -8.86
C GLU A 365 -6.32 26.06 -10.23
N THR A 366 -6.68 25.09 -11.09
CA THR A 366 -6.10 24.95 -12.43
C THR A 366 -7.03 25.48 -13.53
N HIS A 367 -8.31 25.15 -13.46
CA HIS A 367 -9.28 25.38 -14.52
C HIS A 367 -10.11 26.65 -14.30
N ASN A 368 -9.46 27.81 -14.28
CA ASN A 368 -10.11 29.11 -14.13
C ASN A 368 -9.92 30.01 -15.35
N ASP A 369 -10.79 31.03 -15.46
CA ASP A 369 -10.86 31.94 -16.60
C ASP A 369 -9.53 32.67 -16.84
N ASP A 370 -8.80 33.05 -15.79
CA ASP A 370 -7.51 33.75 -15.91
C ASP A 370 -6.41 32.84 -16.50
N ARG A 371 -6.29 31.61 -16.00
CA ARG A 371 -5.29 30.63 -16.49
C ARG A 371 -5.62 30.10 -17.88
N CYS A 372 -6.90 29.86 -18.16
CA CYS A 372 -7.34 29.40 -19.49
C CYS A 372 -7.17 30.48 -20.56
N SER A 373 -7.27 31.75 -20.18
CA SER A 373 -6.99 32.87 -21.09
C SER A 373 -5.50 33.04 -21.38
N GLN A 374 -4.61 32.76 -20.42
CA GLN A 374 -3.16 32.84 -20.61
C GLN A 374 -2.61 31.73 -21.53
N ASP A 375 -3.17 30.52 -21.47
CA ASP A 375 -2.75 29.37 -22.30
C ASP A 375 -3.14 29.50 -23.79
N THR A 376 -4.04 30.43 -24.14
CA THR A 376 -4.48 30.65 -25.54
C THR A 376 -3.65 31.70 -26.30
N GLN A 377 -2.78 32.46 -25.64
CA GLN A 377 -1.97 33.50 -26.30
C GLN A 377 -0.69 32.97 -26.98
N GLY A 378 -0.46 31.64 -26.94
CA GLY A 378 0.69 30.99 -27.59
C GLY A 378 0.48 30.52 -29.05
N GLY A 379 -0.71 30.70 -29.64
CA GLY A 379 -0.96 30.24 -31.02
C GLY A 379 -2.10 30.98 -31.69
N ARG A 380 -1.78 31.84 -32.67
CA ARG A 380 -2.76 32.42 -33.60
C ARG A 380 -3.19 31.37 -34.63
N SER A 381 -4.48 31.02 -34.66
CA SER A 381 -5.36 31.30 -35.81
C SER A 381 -6.81 31.02 -35.43
N GLY A 382 -7.71 31.92 -35.84
CA GLY A 382 -9.16 31.79 -35.65
C GLY A 382 -9.81 30.82 -36.64
N GLY A 383 -10.98 30.33 -36.24
CA GLY A 383 -11.89 29.53 -37.04
C GLY A 383 -12.91 28.81 -36.16
N THR A 384 -14.18 29.14 -36.37
CA THR A 384 -15.38 28.52 -35.78
C THR A 384 -15.67 27.14 -36.39
N HIS A 385 -16.41 26.32 -35.61
CA HIS A 385 -16.98 24.99 -35.85
C HIS A 385 -16.18 23.76 -35.41
N ASP A 386 -16.73 23.13 -34.36
CA ASP A 386 -17.03 21.70 -34.22
C ASP A 386 -16.19 20.74 -35.08
N HIS A 387 -15.31 19.98 -34.43
CA HIS A 387 -15.35 18.51 -34.46
C HIS A 387 -14.41 17.93 -33.38
N GLU A 388 -14.81 16.76 -32.93
CA GLU A 388 -14.24 15.91 -31.89
C GLU A 388 -12.76 15.62 -32.14
N ASP A 389 -11.93 15.86 -31.12
CA ASP A 389 -10.69 15.11 -30.93
C ASP A 389 -10.79 14.47 -29.53
N ASP A 390 -11.38 13.28 -29.53
CA ASP A 390 -11.25 12.30 -28.45
C ASP A 390 -9.79 11.82 -28.43
N SER A 391 -8.99 12.39 -27.53
CA SER A 391 -7.82 11.70 -27.01
C SER A 391 -8.10 11.30 -25.56
N ASP A 392 -8.46 10.04 -25.40
CA ASP A 392 -8.46 9.31 -24.13
C ASP A 392 -7.10 9.47 -23.44
N ASP A 393 -7.00 10.40 -22.51
CA ASP A 393 -5.89 10.44 -21.55
C ASP A 393 -6.45 10.08 -20.17
N GLU A 394 -6.45 8.78 -19.90
CA GLU A 394 -6.61 8.20 -18.57
C GLU A 394 -5.70 8.92 -17.56
N GLU A 395 -6.20 9.05 -16.32
CA GLU A 395 -5.41 9.36 -15.13
C GLU A 395 -4.03 8.70 -15.25
N PRO A 396 -2.88 9.40 -15.08
CA PRO A 396 -1.61 8.71 -15.10
C PRO A 396 -1.71 7.64 -14.01
N PRO A 397 -1.65 6.34 -14.37
CA PRO A 397 -1.79 5.30 -13.38
C PRO A 397 -0.72 5.53 -12.34
N THR A 398 -1.07 5.49 -11.04
CA THR A 398 -0.06 5.38 -9.97
C THR A 398 1.00 4.40 -10.47
N PRO A 399 2.27 4.84 -10.65
CA PRO A 399 3.19 4.11 -11.48
C PRO A 399 3.28 2.69 -10.94
N LEU A 400 3.02 1.74 -11.85
CA LEU A 400 3.23 0.34 -11.59
C LEU A 400 4.74 0.16 -11.52
N VAL A 401 5.22 -0.11 -10.32
CA VAL A 401 6.62 -0.31 -10.01
C VAL A 401 6.86 -1.80 -9.92
N ASP A 402 7.80 -2.28 -10.72
CA ASP A 402 8.35 -3.62 -10.56
C ASP A 402 9.30 -3.63 -9.36
N ASN A 403 8.82 -4.17 -8.24
CA ASN A 403 9.57 -4.25 -7.01
C ASN A 403 10.20 -5.65 -6.91
N ALA A 404 11.47 -5.72 -7.31
CA ALA A 404 12.26 -6.95 -7.33
C ALA A 404 12.41 -7.64 -5.96
N CYS A 405 12.11 -6.93 -4.88
CA CYS A 405 12.16 -7.44 -3.51
C CYS A 405 10.77 -7.80 -2.94
N SER A 406 9.70 -7.55 -3.68
CA SER A 406 8.31 -7.90 -3.35
C SER A 406 7.85 -9.19 -4.05
N GLY A 407 6.75 -9.76 -3.56
CA GLY A 407 6.13 -10.96 -4.15
C GLY A 407 6.67 -12.30 -3.64
N ASP A 408 5.84 -13.34 -3.82
CA ASP A 408 6.19 -14.75 -3.60
C ASP A 408 6.87 -15.34 -4.84
N PRO A 409 7.59 -16.49 -4.75
CA PRO A 409 8.19 -17.16 -5.91
C PRO A 409 7.12 -17.51 -6.96
N GLY A 410 7.04 -16.71 -8.03
CA GLY A 410 6.06 -16.85 -9.11
C GLY A 410 4.85 -15.88 -9.06
N GLY A 411 4.82 -14.95 -8.09
CA GLY A 411 3.79 -13.92 -7.96
C GLY A 411 4.08 -12.61 -8.72
N ASN A 412 3.07 -11.73 -8.81
CA ASN A 412 3.20 -10.41 -9.43
C ASN A 412 4.09 -9.50 -8.57
N THR A 413 5.26 -9.11 -9.09
CA THR A 413 6.22 -8.16 -8.47
C THR A 413 5.86 -6.70 -8.75
N THR A 414 4.81 -6.46 -9.54
CA THR A 414 4.40 -5.13 -9.96
C THR A 414 3.32 -4.58 -9.02
N HIS A 415 3.65 -3.51 -8.30
CA HIS A 415 2.76 -2.85 -7.33
C HIS A 415 2.67 -1.35 -7.57
N ARG A 416 1.56 -0.73 -7.15
CA ARG A 416 1.39 0.73 -7.24
C ARG A 416 2.24 1.42 -6.15
N SER A 417 3.06 2.40 -6.52
CA SER A 417 3.66 3.31 -5.53
C SER A 417 2.58 4.27 -5.01
N ILE A 418 2.34 4.25 -3.69
CA ILE A 418 1.22 4.97 -3.05
C ILE A 418 1.63 5.82 -1.84
N VAL A 419 2.90 5.87 -1.45
CA VAL A 419 3.36 6.67 -0.30
C VAL A 419 3.06 8.15 -0.50
N ASN A 420 3.26 8.69 -1.70
CA ASN A 420 2.90 10.08 -2.01
C ASN A 420 1.39 10.34 -1.90
N ARG A 421 0.56 9.36 -2.26
CA ARG A 421 -0.91 9.44 -2.10
C ARG A 421 -1.31 9.42 -0.63
N VAL A 422 -0.64 8.62 0.19
CA VAL A 422 -0.85 8.61 1.65
C VAL A 422 -0.40 9.94 2.26
N ALA A 423 0.77 10.45 1.89
CA ALA A 423 1.24 11.75 2.34
C ALA A 423 0.30 12.89 1.93
N HIS A 424 -0.27 12.84 0.72
CA HIS A 424 -1.32 13.75 0.28
C HIS A 424 -2.55 13.71 1.20
N HIS A 425 -3.00 12.51 1.57
CA HIS A 425 -4.12 12.36 2.51
C HIS A 425 -3.82 13.00 3.87
N PHE A 426 -2.64 12.77 4.44
CA PHE A 426 -2.22 13.40 5.68
C PHE A 426 -2.22 14.93 5.60
N ARG A 427 -1.78 15.48 4.47
CA ARG A 427 -1.85 16.91 4.19
C ARG A 427 -3.30 17.40 4.13
N GLU A 428 -4.19 16.73 3.41
CA GLU A 428 -5.60 17.12 3.31
C GLU A 428 -6.25 17.16 4.70
N VAL A 429 -6.00 16.15 5.53
CA VAL A 429 -6.47 16.12 6.92
C VAL A 429 -5.91 17.29 7.73
N ALA A 430 -4.62 17.61 7.58
CA ALA A 430 -4.01 18.75 8.27
C ALA A 430 -4.59 20.09 7.79
N HIS A 431 -4.82 20.24 6.48
CA HIS A 431 -5.41 21.43 5.88
C HIS A 431 -6.86 21.65 6.32
N ASN A 432 -7.68 20.59 6.34
CA ASN A 432 -9.06 20.68 6.80
C ASN A 432 -9.14 21.00 8.29
N LYS A 433 -8.31 20.33 9.11
CA LYS A 433 -8.16 20.69 10.53
C LYS A 433 -7.74 22.14 10.69
N MET A 434 -6.78 22.65 9.93
CA MET A 434 -6.37 24.04 10.03
C MET A 434 -7.52 25.00 9.64
N LYS A 435 -8.33 24.67 8.62
CA LYS A 435 -9.48 25.48 8.14
C LYS A 435 -10.69 25.49 9.08
N GLU A 436 -11.14 24.34 9.56
CA GLU A 436 -12.32 24.20 10.45
C GLU A 436 -12.19 25.10 11.69
N ASN A 437 -10.97 25.24 12.18
CA ASN A 437 -10.65 25.90 13.44
C ASN A 437 -10.53 27.43 13.37
N ILE A 438 -10.71 28.01 12.18
CA ILE A 438 -10.73 29.47 11.93
C ILE A 438 -12.17 30.00 11.90
N LYS A 439 -13.13 29.19 11.46
CA LYS A 439 -14.54 29.59 11.33
C LYS A 439 -15.22 29.86 12.68
N SER A 440 -14.74 29.28 13.79
CA SER A 440 -15.36 29.41 15.11
C SER A 440 -15.16 30.77 15.80
N ASN A 441 -14.16 31.57 15.40
CA ASN A 441 -13.80 32.84 16.06
C ASN A 441 -13.63 34.03 15.09
N SER A 442 -14.05 33.89 13.82
CA SER A 442 -13.92 34.98 12.85
C SER A 442 -14.95 36.08 13.12
N VAL A 443 -14.47 37.29 13.37
CA VAL A 443 -15.26 38.53 13.27
C VAL A 443 -15.93 38.53 11.89
N LYS A 444 -17.25 38.79 11.85
CA LYS A 444 -18.04 38.89 10.61
C LYS A 444 -17.28 39.73 9.57
N GLY A 445 -16.73 39.08 8.53
CA GLY A 445 -16.26 39.75 7.32
C GLY A 445 -14.82 39.48 6.86
N SER A 446 -13.93 38.85 7.63
CA SER A 446 -12.57 38.53 7.13
C SER A 446 -12.55 37.20 6.37
N LYS A 447 -12.16 37.22 5.09
CA LYS A 447 -11.98 36.02 4.23
C LYS A 447 -10.59 35.37 4.35
N HIS A 448 -9.71 35.87 5.22
CA HIS A 448 -8.30 35.45 5.30
C HIS A 448 -8.00 34.56 6.51
N ASN A 449 -7.15 33.57 6.32
CA ASN A 449 -6.64 32.68 7.37
C ASN A 449 -5.73 33.46 8.32
N VAL A 450 -6.01 33.46 9.62
CA VAL A 450 -5.24 34.24 10.60
C VAL A 450 -3.82 33.70 10.86
N LEU A 451 -3.58 32.42 10.53
CA LEU A 451 -2.26 31.80 10.59
C LEU A 451 -1.46 32.02 9.31
N GLU A 452 -2.10 32.45 8.22
CA GLU A 452 -1.42 32.81 6.98
C GLU A 452 -0.65 34.11 7.20
N ALA A 453 0.66 33.97 7.36
CA ALA A 453 1.56 35.07 7.60
C ALA A 453 1.97 35.70 6.27
N ASP A 454 2.22 37.00 6.32
CA ASP A 454 2.76 37.79 5.22
C ASP A 454 4.17 38.28 5.60
N ALA A 455 5.20 37.71 4.98
CA ALA A 455 6.60 38.05 5.29
C ALA A 455 6.94 39.53 4.98
N THR A 456 6.19 40.20 4.09
CA THR A 456 6.40 41.63 3.78
C THR A 456 6.06 42.54 4.96
N LYS A 457 5.24 42.03 5.91
CA LYS A 457 4.86 42.72 7.15
C LYS A 457 5.77 42.37 8.34
N GLY A 458 6.80 41.56 8.13
CA GLY A 458 7.77 41.17 9.16
C GLY A 458 8.73 42.31 9.52
N ILE A 459 9.31 42.23 10.71
CA ILE A 459 10.36 43.13 11.17
C ILE A 459 11.68 42.35 11.17
N TYR A 460 12.72 42.92 10.56
CA TYR A 460 14.04 42.30 10.44
C TYR A 460 15.12 43.28 10.89
N LYS A 461 15.88 42.90 11.94
CA LYS A 461 16.80 43.83 12.62
C LYS A 461 18.28 43.47 12.51
N SER A 462 18.64 42.35 11.89
CA SER A 462 20.03 41.88 11.85
C SER A 462 21.01 42.83 11.14
N SER A 463 20.54 43.61 10.16
CA SER A 463 21.36 44.57 9.38
C SER A 463 21.45 45.96 10.03
N GLY A 464 20.80 46.19 11.17
CA GLY A 464 20.75 47.49 11.86
C GLY A 464 19.81 48.52 11.22
N ASN A 465 19.30 48.29 10.01
CA ASN A 465 18.31 49.12 9.31
C ASN A 465 17.07 48.27 8.95
N SER A 466 15.87 48.83 9.10
CA SER A 466 14.62 48.17 8.69
C SER A 466 14.50 48.20 7.17
N VAL A 467 14.98 47.16 6.48
CA VAL A 467 14.79 47.01 5.02
C VAL A 467 13.41 46.39 4.76
N PRO A 468 12.51 47.06 4.01
CA PRO A 468 11.21 46.49 3.67
C PRO A 468 11.35 45.35 2.67
N LEU A 469 10.70 44.21 2.95
CA LEU A 469 10.58 43.10 2.01
C LEU A 469 9.40 43.36 1.06
N THR A 470 9.64 43.39 -0.25
CA THR A 470 8.60 43.68 -1.26
C THR A 470 7.85 42.44 -1.74
N ASP A 471 8.55 41.32 -1.84
CA ASP A 471 8.03 40.05 -2.35
C ASP A 471 8.90 38.90 -1.83
N ILE A 472 8.39 37.67 -1.91
CA ILE A 472 9.07 36.49 -1.36
C ILE A 472 10.45 36.25 -2.03
N CYS A 473 10.60 36.54 -3.32
CA CYS A 473 11.83 36.30 -4.04
C CYS A 473 12.90 37.35 -3.79
N SER A 474 12.55 38.54 -3.31
CA SER A 474 13.50 39.60 -2.95
C SER A 474 14.15 39.42 -1.57
N ILE A 475 13.81 38.36 -0.83
CA ILE A 475 14.38 38.11 0.51
C ILE A 475 15.90 37.85 0.46
N THR A 476 16.64 38.50 1.36
CA THR A 476 18.12 38.47 1.46
C THR A 476 18.56 38.31 2.92
N GLU A 477 19.87 38.23 3.17
CA GLU A 477 20.41 38.11 4.54
C GLU A 477 20.10 39.31 5.45
N ASP A 478 19.71 40.46 4.89
CA ASP A 478 19.26 41.65 5.65
C ASP A 478 17.87 41.42 6.28
N HIS A 479 17.08 40.53 5.69
CA HIS A 479 15.73 40.19 6.13
C HIS A 479 15.76 39.04 7.16
N SER A 480 16.56 39.21 8.20
CA SER A 480 16.69 38.23 9.29
C SER A 480 16.67 38.88 10.67
N ASN A 481 16.25 38.10 11.66
CA ASN A 481 16.33 38.43 13.09
C ASN A 481 17.43 37.66 13.84
N ARG A 482 18.38 37.05 13.14
CA ARG A 482 19.55 36.46 13.78
C ARG A 482 20.39 37.50 14.52
N ASN A 483 21.07 37.10 15.58
CA ASN A 483 22.10 37.92 16.22
C ASN A 483 23.37 37.93 15.33
N PRO A 484 23.75 39.08 14.73
CA PRO A 484 24.88 39.15 13.80
C PRO A 484 26.24 38.89 14.46
N LYS A 485 26.32 38.97 15.81
CA LYS A 485 27.54 38.60 16.55
C LYS A 485 27.80 37.10 16.54
N ASN A 486 26.76 36.29 16.40
CA ASN A 486 26.83 34.83 16.50
C ASN A 486 26.78 34.14 15.13
N SER A 487 26.16 34.79 14.13
CA SER A 487 25.99 34.22 12.81
C SER A 487 26.04 35.28 11.72
N SER A 488 26.90 35.07 10.72
CA SER A 488 27.00 35.97 9.57
C SER A 488 25.87 35.79 8.55
N GLY A 489 25.10 34.70 8.62
CA GLY A 489 24.04 34.39 7.64
C GLY A 489 23.45 32.99 7.82
N PRO A 490 22.40 32.61 7.07
CA PRO A 490 21.68 31.34 7.21
C PRO A 490 22.56 30.08 7.09
N CYS A 491 23.63 30.13 6.31
CA CYS A 491 24.56 29.02 6.14
C CYS A 491 25.87 29.18 6.96
N TYR A 492 25.95 30.14 7.89
CA TYR A 492 27.17 30.39 8.66
C TYR A 492 27.54 29.18 9.53
N GLY A 493 28.81 28.77 9.47
CA GLY A 493 29.31 27.58 10.16
C GLY A 493 28.83 26.25 9.56
N LYS A 494 28.11 26.26 8.44
CA LYS A 494 27.62 25.06 7.76
C LYS A 494 28.55 24.67 6.61
N ASP A 495 28.77 23.37 6.44
CA ASP A 495 29.57 22.76 5.36
C ASP A 495 31.04 23.25 5.26
N GLY A 496 31.72 23.56 6.38
CA GLY A 496 33.08 24.11 6.36
C GLY A 496 34.13 23.25 5.64
N TYR A 497 33.94 21.93 5.62
CA TYR A 497 34.79 20.96 4.92
C TYR A 497 34.22 20.53 3.54
N GLY A 498 33.10 21.09 3.12
CA GLY A 498 32.51 20.81 1.80
C GLY A 498 31.88 19.43 1.62
N GLN A 499 31.47 18.74 2.69
CA GLN A 499 31.00 17.35 2.71
C GLN A 499 29.52 17.15 2.32
N ARG A 500 28.70 18.22 2.31
CA ARG A 500 27.22 18.20 2.15
C ARG A 500 26.66 17.34 1.02
N PHE A 501 27.42 17.13 -0.06
CA PHE A 501 27.02 16.31 -1.21
C PHE A 501 28.19 15.49 -1.78
N VAL A 502 29.15 15.13 -0.94
CA VAL A 502 30.29 14.32 -1.35
C VAL A 502 29.89 12.84 -1.34
N ILE A 503 30.00 12.19 -2.50
CA ILE A 503 29.70 10.77 -2.65
C ILE A 503 30.69 9.95 -1.79
N GLY A 504 30.16 9.00 -1.03
CA GLY A 504 30.94 8.15 -0.15
C GLY A 504 31.28 8.75 1.21
N THR A 505 30.83 9.96 1.52
CA THR A 505 30.82 10.48 2.90
C THR A 505 30.05 9.52 3.80
N ASN A 506 30.69 9.09 4.90
CA ASN A 506 30.07 8.22 5.88
C ASN A 506 29.01 9.02 6.67
N TRP A 507 27.77 8.55 6.69
CA TRP A 507 26.73 9.18 7.50
C TRP A 507 26.97 8.88 8.99
N GLU A 508 26.80 9.89 9.83
CA GLU A 508 27.00 9.77 11.28
C GLU A 508 25.66 9.53 11.98
N GLY A 509 25.67 8.83 13.12
CA GLY A 509 24.46 8.42 13.82
C GLY A 509 24.71 8.12 15.29
N GLY A 510 23.65 8.00 16.08
CA GLY A 510 23.75 7.79 17.52
C GLY A 510 24.35 8.99 18.25
N THR A 511 25.10 8.71 19.32
CA THR A 511 25.66 9.72 20.23
C THR A 511 26.66 10.67 19.56
N SER A 512 27.31 10.28 18.46
CA SER A 512 28.29 11.12 17.76
C SER A 512 27.67 12.41 17.21
N VAL A 513 26.38 12.37 16.87
CA VAL A 513 25.61 13.52 16.37
C VAL A 513 24.38 13.81 17.21
N SER A 514 24.29 13.31 18.45
CA SER A 514 23.11 13.53 19.31
C SER A 514 21.79 13.02 18.70
N THR A 515 21.80 11.81 18.14
CA THR A 515 20.59 11.09 17.65
C THR A 515 20.48 9.73 18.33
N THR A 516 19.39 8.98 18.10
CA THR A 516 19.31 7.58 18.57
C THR A 516 20.19 6.66 17.70
N PRO A 517 20.68 5.52 18.21
CA PRO A 517 21.59 4.63 17.47
C PRO A 517 21.09 4.15 16.10
N GLU A 518 19.77 4.12 15.89
CA GLU A 518 19.11 3.66 14.67
C GLU A 518 18.94 4.76 13.61
N ILE A 519 19.37 5.99 13.91
CA ILE A 519 19.22 7.16 13.05
C ILE A 519 20.58 7.55 12.50
N TYR A 520 20.66 7.64 11.17
CA TYR A 520 21.82 8.16 10.45
C TYR A 520 21.45 9.48 9.78
N LEU A 521 22.18 10.53 10.12
CA LEU A 521 21.89 11.90 9.70
C LEU A 521 22.40 12.14 8.27
N PRO A 522 21.54 12.57 7.33
CA PRO A 522 21.99 12.96 6.00
C PRO A 522 22.97 14.15 6.07
N PRO A 523 24.12 14.11 5.38
CA PRO A 523 25.02 15.26 5.27
C PRO A 523 24.31 16.53 4.75
N ARG A 524 23.26 16.37 3.92
CA ARG A 524 22.38 17.47 3.50
C ARG A 524 21.72 18.17 4.69
N ARG A 525 21.14 17.41 5.63
CA ARG A 525 20.47 17.93 6.84
C ARG A 525 21.47 18.49 7.84
N GLN A 526 22.61 17.81 8.03
CA GLN A 526 23.70 18.24 8.92
C GLN A 526 24.23 19.64 8.54
N HIS A 527 24.30 19.91 7.24
CA HIS A 527 24.83 21.16 6.70
C HIS A 527 23.74 22.07 6.11
N MET A 528 22.49 21.88 6.52
CA MET A 528 21.36 22.72 6.14
C MET A 528 21.56 24.16 6.62
N CYS A 529 21.08 25.14 5.85
CA CYS A 529 21.20 26.56 6.16
C CYS A 529 20.20 27.02 7.24
N THR A 530 20.38 26.52 8.46
CA THR A 530 19.55 26.80 9.65
C THR A 530 20.22 27.76 10.65
N SER A 531 21.43 28.26 10.37
CA SER A 531 22.23 29.06 11.29
C SER A 531 21.54 30.36 11.74
N ASN A 532 20.69 30.95 10.88
CA ASN A 532 19.88 32.11 11.27
C ASN A 532 18.79 31.73 12.28
N LEU A 533 18.15 30.55 12.14
CA LEU A 533 17.15 30.04 13.08
C LEU A 533 17.78 29.69 14.44
N GLU A 534 18.98 29.10 14.40
CA GLU A 534 19.78 28.73 15.58
C GLU A 534 20.17 29.95 16.42
N ASN A 535 20.31 31.11 15.78
CA ASN A 535 20.79 32.35 16.39
C ASN A 535 19.75 33.46 16.42
N LEU A 536 18.45 33.13 16.31
CA LEU A 536 17.38 34.14 16.37
C LEU A 536 17.42 34.94 17.67
N ASN A 537 17.27 36.25 17.54
CA ASN A 537 16.89 37.08 18.65
C ASN A 537 15.36 37.08 18.78
N VAL A 538 14.85 36.26 19.70
CA VAL A 538 13.41 36.09 19.91
C VAL A 538 12.70 37.43 20.17
N SER A 539 13.31 38.37 20.89
CA SER A 539 12.65 39.64 21.19
C SER A 539 12.39 40.47 19.94
N TRP A 540 13.30 40.44 18.97
CA TRP A 540 13.12 41.10 17.67
C TRP A 540 12.04 40.44 16.82
N VAL A 541 11.98 39.10 16.82
CA VAL A 541 10.93 38.36 16.11
C VAL A 541 9.55 38.70 16.69
N THR A 542 9.42 38.71 18.02
CA THR A 542 8.13 38.87 18.70
C THR A 542 7.65 40.31 18.84
N GLU A 543 8.37 41.28 18.29
CA GLU A 543 8.11 42.70 18.49
C GLU A 543 6.82 43.18 17.79
N ASN A 544 6.11 44.13 18.40
CA ASN A 544 4.97 44.85 17.82
C ASN A 544 3.86 43.95 17.22
N GLY A 545 3.64 42.76 17.80
CA GLY A 545 2.64 41.82 17.30
C GLY A 545 2.95 41.23 15.92
N LYS A 546 4.19 41.33 15.43
CA LYS A 546 4.60 40.84 14.11
C LYS A 546 5.23 39.44 14.12
N ALA A 547 5.15 38.73 15.25
CA ALA A 547 5.78 37.43 15.47
C ALA A 547 5.61 36.44 14.30
N SER A 548 4.39 36.29 13.76
CA SER A 548 4.09 35.33 12.70
C SER A 548 4.77 35.71 11.38
N HIS A 549 4.70 37.01 11.05
CA HIS A 549 5.27 37.61 9.85
C HIS A 549 6.80 37.55 9.85
N SER A 550 7.41 37.96 10.97
CA SER A 550 8.87 37.94 11.16
C SER A 550 9.42 36.51 11.15
N LEU A 551 8.74 35.57 11.84
CA LEU A 551 9.12 34.17 11.82
C LEU A 551 9.05 33.60 10.39
N LEU A 552 7.98 33.88 9.65
CA LEU A 552 7.86 33.44 8.26
C LEU A 552 9.07 33.91 7.46
N GLY A 553 9.43 35.19 7.50
CA GLY A 553 10.60 35.71 6.80
C GLY A 553 11.90 34.98 7.12
N ASP A 554 12.20 34.75 8.42
CA ASP A 554 13.40 34.01 8.81
C ASP A 554 13.39 32.56 8.27
N VAL A 555 12.22 31.91 8.22
CA VAL A 555 12.05 30.55 7.63
C VAL A 555 12.22 30.58 6.10
N LEU A 556 11.59 31.54 5.41
CA LEU A 556 11.73 31.73 3.96
C LEU A 556 13.21 31.93 3.58
N LEU A 557 13.93 32.73 4.37
CA LEU A 557 15.34 33.01 4.16
C LEU A 557 16.20 31.74 4.31
N SER A 558 16.00 30.95 5.37
CA SER A 558 16.67 29.65 5.53
C SER A 558 16.40 28.73 4.35
N ALA A 559 15.14 28.59 3.96
CA ALA A 559 14.72 27.71 2.87
C ALA A 559 15.33 28.13 1.53
N LYS A 560 15.27 29.42 1.19
CA LYS A 560 15.88 29.99 -0.02
C LYS A 560 17.39 29.76 -0.06
N MET A 561 18.10 30.08 1.01
CA MET A 561 19.55 29.92 1.05
C MET A 561 19.96 28.44 0.98
N ASP A 562 19.17 27.56 1.59
CA ASP A 562 19.39 26.12 1.48
C ASP A 562 19.26 25.62 0.04
N ALA A 563 18.19 26.04 -0.65
CA ALA A 563 17.99 25.75 -2.07
C ALA A 563 19.13 26.29 -2.94
N ILE A 564 19.60 27.52 -2.69
CA ILE A 564 20.77 28.08 -3.38
C ILE A 564 22.00 27.19 -3.20
N LYS A 565 22.30 26.71 -1.99
CA LYS A 565 23.46 25.83 -1.75
C LYS A 565 23.32 24.49 -2.47
N ILE A 566 22.13 23.92 -2.52
CA ILE A 566 21.84 22.69 -3.28
C ILE A 566 22.11 22.92 -4.78
N ILE A 567 21.55 23.98 -5.35
CA ILE A 567 21.69 24.34 -6.77
C ILE A 567 23.15 24.67 -7.13
N GLN A 568 23.85 25.43 -6.28
CA GLN A 568 25.27 25.76 -6.48
C GLN A 568 26.13 24.50 -6.54
N LYS A 569 25.88 23.52 -5.67
CA LYS A 569 26.62 22.25 -5.65
C LYS A 569 26.31 21.41 -6.89
N TYR A 570 25.08 21.42 -7.39
CA TYR A 570 24.69 20.80 -8.66
C TYR A 570 25.37 21.46 -9.88
N ASN A 571 25.35 22.80 -9.96
CA ASN A 571 25.85 23.56 -11.10
C ASN A 571 27.38 23.73 -11.13
N ASN A 572 28.12 23.35 -10.08
CA ASN A 572 29.56 23.62 -10.04
C ASN A 572 30.33 22.75 -11.05
N HIS A 573 30.95 23.39 -12.04
CA HIS A 573 31.62 22.73 -13.16
C HIS A 573 32.97 22.08 -12.81
N ASN A 574 33.54 22.38 -11.63
CA ASN A 574 34.79 21.80 -11.12
C ASN A 574 34.61 20.48 -10.34
N VAL A 575 33.37 20.01 -10.24
CA VAL A 575 33.04 18.67 -9.76
C VAL A 575 33.57 17.68 -10.81
N LYS A 576 34.39 16.69 -10.40
CA LYS A 576 35.00 15.67 -11.29
C LYS A 576 33.98 15.22 -12.34
N GLU A 577 34.35 15.10 -13.62
CA GLU A 577 33.44 14.71 -14.72
C GLU A 577 32.48 13.56 -14.34
N ASN A 578 32.98 12.57 -13.60
CA ASN A 578 32.21 11.41 -13.13
C ASN A 578 31.02 11.72 -12.19
N LEU A 579 31.02 12.86 -11.48
CA LEU A 579 29.94 13.26 -10.56
C LEU A 579 28.77 13.96 -11.29
N LYS A 580 29.00 14.56 -12.47
CA LYS A 580 27.92 15.17 -13.29
C LYS A 580 26.94 14.13 -13.81
N ASP A 581 27.41 12.90 -14.05
CA ASP A 581 26.57 11.78 -14.51
C ASP A 581 25.72 11.14 -13.39
N LEU A 582 25.97 11.51 -12.11
CA LEU A 582 25.34 10.89 -10.93
C LEU A 582 24.42 11.84 -10.14
N ILE A 583 24.58 13.14 -10.33
CA ILE A 583 23.72 14.17 -9.74
C ILE A 583 23.01 14.85 -10.90
N ASP A 584 21.84 14.33 -11.25
CA ASP A 584 20.97 14.83 -12.31
C ASP A 584 19.98 15.89 -11.78
N GLU A 585 19.23 16.48 -12.70
CA GLU A 585 18.19 17.47 -12.41
C GLU A 585 17.19 16.95 -11.35
N ALA A 586 16.83 15.66 -11.46
CA ALA A 586 15.90 15.00 -10.57
C ALA A 586 16.48 14.82 -9.15
N THR A 587 17.78 14.52 -9.03
CA THR A 587 18.51 14.45 -7.75
C THR A 587 18.48 15.79 -7.03
N ALA A 588 18.80 16.87 -7.74
CA ALA A 588 18.80 18.22 -7.15
C ALA A 588 17.39 18.59 -6.66
N CYS A 589 16.37 18.25 -7.45
CA CYS A 589 14.98 18.48 -7.03
C CYS A 589 14.58 17.64 -5.81
N ARG A 590 14.92 16.33 -5.76
CA ARG A 590 14.68 15.49 -4.58
C ARG A 590 15.35 16.06 -3.32
N ALA A 591 16.60 16.52 -3.44
CA ALA A 591 17.30 17.16 -2.32
C ALA A 591 16.58 18.42 -1.83
N MET A 592 16.05 19.25 -2.74
CA MET A 592 15.23 20.41 -2.37
C MET A 592 13.95 19.99 -1.63
N LYS A 593 13.25 18.95 -2.11
CA LYS A 593 12.05 18.44 -1.45
C LYS A 593 12.33 17.88 -0.06
N TYR A 594 13.43 17.14 0.11
CA TYR A 594 13.85 16.65 1.42
C TYR A 594 14.22 17.81 2.36
N SER A 595 14.88 18.85 1.85
CA SER A 595 15.17 20.06 2.64
C SER A 595 13.92 20.81 3.05
N PHE A 596 12.95 20.99 2.14
CA PHE A 596 11.64 21.57 2.45
C PHE A 596 10.95 20.82 3.60
N ALA A 597 10.92 19.50 3.50
CA ALA A 597 10.27 18.64 4.46
C ALA A 597 10.98 18.63 5.83
N ASP A 598 12.31 18.69 5.86
CA ASP A 598 13.08 18.84 7.10
C ASP A 598 12.86 20.20 7.77
N ILE A 599 12.76 21.29 7.01
CA ILE A 599 12.37 22.60 7.56
C ILE A 599 10.99 22.49 8.21
N GLY A 600 10.02 21.83 7.54
CA GLY A 600 8.70 21.58 8.12
C GLY A 600 8.75 20.78 9.41
N ASP A 601 9.65 19.79 9.51
CA ASP A 601 9.81 18.99 10.73
C ASP A 601 10.48 19.77 11.87
N ILE A 602 11.42 20.66 11.57
CA ILE A 602 12.00 21.60 12.54
C ILE A 602 10.90 22.53 13.10
N ILE A 603 10.12 23.17 12.23
CA ILE A 603 9.08 24.13 12.64
C ILE A 603 7.98 23.46 13.47
N ARG A 604 7.51 22.30 13.03
CA ARG A 604 6.49 21.50 13.74
C ARG A 604 7.02 20.84 15.01
N GLY A 605 8.34 20.80 15.19
CA GLY A 605 9.00 20.24 16.35
C GLY A 605 8.94 18.71 16.41
N ARG A 606 9.19 18.07 15.26
CA ARG A 606 9.27 16.61 15.09
C ARG A 606 10.52 16.17 14.34
N ASP A 607 11.53 17.05 14.28
CA ASP A 607 12.85 16.76 13.72
C ASP A 607 13.59 15.77 14.65
N LEU A 608 14.18 14.74 14.06
CA LEU A 608 14.90 13.66 14.72
C LEU A 608 16.32 14.07 15.18
N TRP A 609 16.78 15.26 14.80
CA TRP A 609 18.08 15.81 15.16
C TRP A 609 17.91 17.07 16.02
N ASP A 610 17.04 17.00 17.02
CA ASP A 610 16.69 18.14 17.85
C ASP A 610 17.64 18.35 19.04
N GLU A 611 18.35 17.31 19.51
CA GLU A 611 19.20 17.34 20.70
C GLU A 611 20.58 17.97 20.51
N GLU A 612 20.98 18.29 19.28
CA GLU A 612 22.20 19.04 18.99
C GLU A 612 22.10 20.49 19.52
N GLY A 613 23.22 21.11 19.91
CA GLY A 613 23.23 22.41 20.62
C GLY A 613 22.56 23.56 19.85
N GLY A 614 22.80 23.68 18.55
CA GLY A 614 22.10 24.63 17.68
C GLY A 614 20.60 24.30 17.58
N MET A 615 20.25 23.04 17.38
CA MET A 615 18.85 22.61 17.25
C MET A 615 18.04 22.74 18.55
N LYS A 616 18.68 22.55 19.72
CA LYS A 616 18.14 22.89 21.04
C LYS A 616 17.80 24.37 21.14
N SER A 617 18.68 25.23 20.59
CA SER A 617 18.45 26.68 20.55
C SER A 617 17.25 27.02 19.67
N VAL A 618 17.15 26.42 18.48
CA VAL A 618 15.97 26.56 17.60
C VAL A 618 14.69 26.14 18.32
N ARG A 619 14.69 24.98 18.99
CA ARG A 619 13.53 24.47 19.75
C ARG A 619 13.05 25.49 20.78
N GLY A 620 13.97 26.04 21.58
CA GLY A 620 13.69 27.06 22.58
C GLY A 620 13.25 28.41 21.99
N HIS A 621 13.77 28.80 20.83
CA HIS A 621 13.31 29.99 20.11
C HIS A 621 11.86 29.83 19.63
N LEU A 622 11.56 28.72 18.97
CA LEU A 622 10.22 28.43 18.46
C LEU A 622 9.21 28.32 19.61
N GLU A 623 9.56 27.71 20.74
CA GLU A 623 8.69 27.67 21.91
C GLU A 623 8.28 29.06 22.40
N LYS A 624 9.24 29.98 22.49
CA LYS A 624 8.96 31.35 22.91
C LYS A 624 8.14 32.12 21.88
N ILE A 625 8.45 31.96 20.59
CA ILE A 625 7.75 32.65 19.49
C ILE A 625 6.30 32.17 19.41
N PHE A 626 6.07 30.85 19.39
CA PHE A 626 4.72 30.28 19.36
C PHE A 626 3.94 30.54 20.66
N GLY A 627 4.61 30.64 21.81
CA GLY A 627 3.97 31.11 23.04
C GLY A 627 3.56 32.58 23.01
N THR A 628 4.27 33.43 22.26
CA THR A 628 3.80 34.80 21.98
C THR A 628 2.59 34.76 21.04
N LEU A 629 2.66 34.01 19.93
CA LEU A 629 1.53 33.87 18.99
C LEU A 629 0.26 33.38 19.69
N HIS A 630 0.38 32.36 20.54
CA HIS A 630 -0.73 31.82 21.32
C HIS A 630 -1.40 32.87 22.22
N ARG A 631 -0.62 33.78 22.80
CA ARG A 631 -1.11 34.80 23.73
C ARG A 631 -1.58 36.10 23.07
N SER A 632 -1.06 36.45 21.91
CA SER A 632 -1.25 37.79 21.34
C SER A 632 -1.80 37.83 19.91
N LEU A 633 -1.91 36.70 19.21
CA LEU A 633 -2.48 36.69 17.86
C LEU A 633 -4.01 36.62 17.96
N ASP A 634 -4.68 37.66 17.45
CA ASP A 634 -6.14 37.71 17.37
C ASP A 634 -6.68 36.46 16.65
N GLY A 635 -7.77 35.87 17.14
CA GLY A 635 -8.32 34.61 16.61
C GLY A 635 -7.64 33.33 17.09
N ILE A 636 -6.42 33.43 17.63
CA ILE A 636 -5.72 32.33 18.33
C ILE A 636 -5.82 32.51 19.85
N GLN A 637 -5.69 33.74 20.36
CA GLN A 637 -5.84 34.03 21.78
C GLN A 637 -7.22 33.60 22.29
N GLY A 638 -7.25 32.73 23.30
CA GLY A 638 -8.49 32.18 23.86
C GLY A 638 -9.21 31.15 22.98
N ASN A 639 -8.59 30.70 21.88
CA ASN A 639 -9.13 29.63 21.04
C ASN A 639 -9.02 28.28 21.76
N LYS A 640 -10.18 27.64 21.99
CA LYS A 640 -10.30 26.38 22.73
C LYS A 640 -9.44 25.25 22.17
N LYS A 641 -9.14 25.25 20.87
CA LYS A 641 -8.27 24.23 20.23
C LYS A 641 -6.90 24.18 20.88
N TYR A 642 -6.30 25.34 21.11
CA TYR A 642 -4.95 25.45 21.64
C TYR A 642 -4.92 25.54 23.17
N ASN A 643 -6.02 25.19 23.84
CA ASN A 643 -6.02 25.04 25.29
C ASN A 643 -5.03 23.94 25.67
N ASP A 644 -4.18 24.24 26.65
CA ASP A 644 -3.11 23.34 27.11
C ASP A 644 -2.10 22.93 26.02
N ASP A 645 -2.08 23.60 24.85
CA ASP A 645 -1.11 23.29 23.78
C ASP A 645 0.32 23.61 24.26
N ASP A 646 0.48 24.54 25.20
CA ASP A 646 1.73 24.83 25.93
C ASP A 646 2.25 23.61 26.73
N LYS A 647 1.36 22.70 27.14
CA LYS A 647 1.71 21.48 27.89
C LYS A 647 1.96 20.27 26.98
N LYS A 648 1.78 20.40 25.67
CA LYS A 648 2.10 19.34 24.70
C LYS A 648 3.61 19.17 24.58
N SER A 649 4.03 18.03 24.03
CA SER A 649 5.43 17.76 23.72
C SER A 649 5.61 17.66 22.19
N PRO A 650 6.32 18.60 21.56
CA PRO A 650 6.84 19.85 22.13
C PRO A 650 5.73 20.88 22.44
N PRO A 651 6.00 21.95 23.22
CA PRO A 651 5.02 22.99 23.51
C PRO A 651 4.51 23.68 22.24
N TYR A 652 3.21 23.96 22.21
CA TYR A 652 2.46 24.56 21.10
C TYR A 652 2.46 23.70 19.82
N LYS A 653 2.50 22.37 19.96
CA LYS A 653 2.61 21.44 18.82
C LYS A 653 1.49 21.65 17.80
N GLN A 654 0.25 21.76 18.23
CA GLN A 654 -0.88 21.88 17.31
C GLN A 654 -0.82 23.21 16.56
N LEU A 655 -0.54 24.31 17.27
CA LEU A 655 -0.38 25.63 16.67
C LEU A 655 0.75 25.67 15.64
N ARG A 656 1.87 24.99 15.91
CA ARG A 656 2.99 24.86 14.95
C ARG A 656 2.60 24.06 13.71
N GLU A 657 1.84 22.99 13.86
CA GLU A 657 1.34 22.16 12.75
C GLU A 657 0.40 22.94 11.83
N ASP A 658 -0.56 23.68 12.39
CA ASP A 658 -1.49 24.51 11.61
C ASP A 658 -0.77 25.71 10.97
N TRP A 659 0.16 26.34 11.68
CA TRP A 659 0.98 27.43 11.13
C TRP A 659 1.83 26.97 9.95
N TRP A 660 2.43 25.78 10.04
CA TRP A 660 3.16 25.21 8.91
C TRP A 660 2.24 24.99 7.70
N GLU A 661 1.08 24.34 7.85
CA GLU A 661 0.18 24.11 6.71
C GLU A 661 -0.30 25.43 6.08
N ALA A 662 -0.56 26.46 6.89
CA ALA A 662 -0.95 27.78 6.40
C ALA A 662 0.15 28.49 5.59
N ASN A 663 1.43 28.18 5.82
CA ASN A 663 2.56 28.95 5.27
C ASN A 663 3.51 28.15 4.35
N ARG A 664 3.40 26.81 4.31
CA ARG A 664 4.33 25.94 3.56
C ARG A 664 4.37 26.22 2.06
N SER A 665 3.30 26.78 1.48
CA SER A 665 3.30 27.23 0.08
C SER A 665 4.33 28.32 -0.17
N GLN A 666 4.36 29.33 0.69
CA GLN A 666 5.32 30.44 0.63
C GLN A 666 6.76 29.96 0.84
N VAL A 667 6.97 28.98 1.73
CA VAL A 667 8.29 28.36 1.95
C VAL A 667 8.80 27.69 0.68
N TRP A 668 7.94 26.93 -0.01
CA TRP A 668 8.30 26.32 -1.29
C TRP A 668 8.55 27.37 -2.38
N ASP A 669 7.75 28.42 -2.43
CA ASP A 669 7.96 29.53 -3.37
C ASP A 669 9.32 30.20 -3.15
N ALA A 670 9.72 30.45 -1.91
CA ALA A 670 11.04 30.99 -1.58
C ALA A 670 12.19 30.08 -2.03
N MET A 671 12.07 28.76 -1.86
CA MET A 671 13.06 27.80 -2.37
C MET A 671 13.18 27.88 -3.90
N LYS A 672 12.04 27.96 -4.59
CA LYS A 672 11.97 28.04 -6.06
C LYS A 672 12.45 29.38 -6.63
N CYS A 673 12.49 30.47 -5.87
CA CYS A 673 13.08 31.73 -6.33
C CYS A 673 14.54 31.59 -6.80
N SER A 674 15.20 30.49 -6.41
CA SER A 674 16.57 30.14 -6.81
C SER A 674 16.64 29.41 -8.17
N LEU A 675 15.51 28.93 -8.71
CA LEU A 675 15.43 28.07 -9.90
C LEU A 675 15.44 28.79 -11.26
N PRO A 676 14.92 30.04 -11.44
CA PRO A 676 14.88 30.69 -12.76
C PRO A 676 16.24 30.85 -13.45
N ASN A 677 17.33 30.79 -12.68
CA ASN A 677 18.71 30.84 -13.17
C ASN A 677 19.37 29.44 -13.24
N SER A 678 18.59 28.36 -13.15
CA SER A 678 19.06 26.98 -13.12
C SER A 678 18.32 26.12 -14.16
N SER A 679 18.94 25.04 -14.62
CA SER A 679 18.27 24.03 -15.46
C SER A 679 17.35 23.10 -14.68
N ILE A 680 17.20 23.28 -13.36
CA ILE A 680 16.45 22.38 -12.47
C ILE A 680 14.94 22.66 -12.54
N LYS A 681 14.16 21.67 -12.93
CA LYS A 681 12.69 21.70 -12.89
C LYS A 681 12.19 20.94 -11.67
N CYS A 682 11.63 21.69 -10.74
CA CYS A 682 10.82 21.15 -9.66
C CYS A 682 9.34 21.44 -9.89
N GLY A 683 8.47 20.61 -9.30
CA GLY A 683 7.01 20.78 -9.39
C GLY A 683 6.57 22.18 -8.93
N ARG A 684 5.53 22.72 -9.58
CA ARG A 684 5.00 24.06 -9.28
C ARG A 684 4.46 24.16 -7.85
N TYR A 685 3.81 23.12 -7.36
CA TYR A 685 3.18 23.08 -6.04
C TYR A 685 4.11 22.52 -4.97
N PRO A 686 3.88 22.83 -3.68
CA PRO A 686 4.66 22.29 -2.58
C PRO A 686 4.65 20.76 -2.57
N PRO A 687 5.81 20.11 -2.36
CA PRO A 687 5.92 18.66 -2.25
C PRO A 687 5.11 18.11 -1.07
N PHE A 688 4.65 16.85 -1.12
CA PHE A 688 3.95 16.19 -0.02
C PHE A 688 4.90 15.46 0.93
N GLU A 689 6.19 15.46 0.61
CA GLU A 689 7.25 14.81 1.35
C GLU A 689 7.31 15.27 2.81
N ASP A 690 6.88 16.50 3.13
CA ASP A 690 6.74 17.00 4.50
C ASP A 690 5.61 16.33 5.30
N TYR A 691 4.84 15.41 4.73
CA TYR A 691 3.90 14.53 5.43
C TYR A 691 4.33 13.06 5.46
N ILE A 692 5.50 12.74 4.87
CA ILE A 692 6.17 11.45 5.04
C ILE A 692 7.05 11.52 6.30
N PRO A 693 6.97 10.53 7.21
CA PRO A 693 7.83 10.48 8.40
C PRO A 693 9.32 10.67 8.06
N GLN A 694 10.01 11.50 8.84
CA GLN A 694 11.40 11.89 8.56
C GLN A 694 12.34 10.69 8.44
N ARG A 695 12.14 9.66 9.28
CA ARG A 695 12.90 8.39 9.25
C ARG A 695 12.84 7.71 7.88
N LEU A 696 11.66 7.68 7.24
CA LEU A 696 11.49 7.10 5.91
C LEU A 696 12.17 7.94 4.83
N ARG A 697 12.09 9.28 4.94
CA ARG A 697 12.76 10.20 4.00
C ARG A 697 14.27 10.05 4.04
N TRP A 698 14.86 10.05 5.24
CA TRP A 698 16.31 9.89 5.41
C TRP A 698 16.78 8.49 4.97
N MET A 699 15.99 7.44 5.21
CA MET A 699 16.28 6.10 4.69
C MET A 699 16.26 6.03 3.16
N THR A 700 15.31 6.72 2.52
CA THR A 700 15.21 6.82 1.06
C THR A 700 16.39 7.60 0.48
N GLU A 701 16.74 8.73 1.08
CA GLU A 701 17.93 9.50 0.72
C GLU A 701 19.21 8.68 0.90
N TRP A 702 19.34 7.95 2.02
CA TRP A 702 20.50 7.09 2.29
C TRP A 702 20.72 6.04 1.19
N ALA A 703 19.64 5.37 0.75
CA ALA A 703 19.71 4.37 -0.31
C ALA A 703 20.19 4.97 -1.65
N GLU A 704 19.72 6.16 -2.00
CA GLU A 704 20.16 6.90 -3.19
C GLU A 704 21.66 7.22 -3.12
N TRP A 705 22.16 7.72 -1.98
CA TRP A 705 23.57 8.08 -1.80
C TRP A 705 24.50 6.86 -1.76
N TYR A 706 24.05 5.77 -1.12
CA TYR A 706 24.75 4.50 -1.12
C TYR A 706 24.96 4.00 -2.55
N CYS A 707 23.90 4.02 -3.37
CA CYS A 707 23.97 3.53 -4.74
C CYS A 707 24.92 4.35 -5.62
N LYS A 708 24.98 5.67 -5.44
CA LYS A 708 25.98 6.53 -6.10
C LYS A 708 27.40 6.14 -5.70
N MET A 709 27.65 5.92 -4.42
CA MET A 709 28.95 5.46 -3.91
C MET A 709 29.31 4.06 -4.45
N GLN A 710 28.35 3.14 -4.46
CA GLN A 710 28.53 1.77 -4.95
C GLN A 710 28.88 1.77 -6.43
N LYS A 711 28.24 2.62 -7.24
CA LYS A 711 28.56 2.78 -8.66
C LYS A 711 29.99 3.25 -8.89
N GLU A 712 30.45 4.31 -8.19
CA GLU A 712 31.84 4.77 -8.29
C GLU A 712 32.85 3.70 -7.85
N ALA A 713 32.56 2.99 -6.74
CA ALA A 713 33.42 1.94 -6.23
C ALA A 713 33.50 0.75 -7.22
N TYR A 714 32.37 0.40 -7.85
CA TYR A 714 32.29 -0.67 -8.84
C TYR A 714 33.04 -0.31 -10.13
N GLU A 715 32.91 0.92 -10.64
CA GLU A 715 33.66 1.38 -11.82
C GLU A 715 35.18 1.37 -11.59
N LYS A 716 35.62 1.78 -10.39
CA LYS A 716 37.04 1.68 -9.99
C LYS A 716 37.51 0.24 -9.98
N LEU A 717 36.72 -0.67 -9.41
CA LEU A 717 37.00 -2.10 -9.40
C LEU A 717 37.10 -2.65 -10.83
N MET A 718 36.13 -2.34 -11.70
CA MET A 718 36.12 -2.78 -13.09
C MET A 718 37.40 -2.37 -13.82
N LYS A 719 37.81 -1.11 -13.66
CA LYS A 719 39.03 -0.57 -14.29
C LYS A 719 40.30 -1.30 -13.80
N GLN A 720 40.41 -1.54 -12.50
CA GLN A 720 41.61 -2.16 -11.90
C GLN A 720 41.65 -3.69 -12.05
N CYS A 721 40.50 -4.33 -12.29
CA CYS A 721 40.39 -5.77 -12.48
C CYS A 721 40.29 -6.21 -13.94
N LYS A 722 40.25 -5.30 -14.92
CA LYS A 722 40.05 -5.62 -16.34
C LYS A 722 41.05 -6.67 -16.85
N GLU A 723 42.34 -6.38 -16.75
CA GLU A 723 43.40 -7.27 -17.23
C GLU A 723 43.41 -8.61 -16.48
N CYS A 724 43.11 -8.59 -15.18
CA CYS A 724 43.06 -9.82 -14.38
C CYS A 724 41.86 -10.70 -14.75
N LYS A 725 40.72 -10.08 -15.05
CA LYS A 725 39.50 -10.75 -15.48
C LYS A 725 39.63 -11.34 -16.88
N ASP A 726 40.30 -10.63 -17.79
CA ASP A 726 40.54 -11.09 -19.16
C ASP A 726 41.45 -12.33 -19.21
N LYS A 727 42.30 -12.54 -18.20
CA LYS A 727 43.13 -13.75 -18.06
C LYS A 727 42.35 -14.99 -17.60
N GLY A 728 41.16 -14.85 -17.01
CA GLY A 728 40.32 -15.98 -16.58
C GLY A 728 41.08 -17.06 -15.80
N ASP A 729 41.12 -18.28 -16.32
CA ASP A 729 41.79 -19.43 -15.70
C ASP A 729 43.32 -19.41 -15.78
N ASP A 730 43.91 -18.58 -16.64
CA ASP A 730 45.36 -18.35 -16.71
C ASP A 730 45.89 -17.48 -15.56
N CYS A 731 44.99 -17.04 -14.68
CA CYS A 731 45.30 -16.30 -13.47
C CYS A 731 45.99 -17.21 -12.44
N ARG A 732 47.33 -17.15 -12.37
CA ARG A 732 48.18 -17.97 -11.48
C ARG A 732 48.73 -17.17 -10.30
N ASN A 733 49.10 -17.87 -9.23
CA ASN A 733 49.89 -17.31 -8.12
C ASN A 733 51.10 -16.53 -8.65
N ASN A 734 51.19 -15.24 -8.29
CA ASN A 734 52.22 -14.25 -8.67
C ASN A 734 52.07 -13.51 -10.03
N SER A 735 50.89 -13.44 -10.64
CA SER A 735 50.66 -12.46 -11.72
C SER A 735 50.72 -11.03 -11.15
N ALA A 736 51.74 -10.27 -11.55
CA ALA A 736 51.89 -8.87 -11.14
C ALA A 736 50.68 -8.02 -11.54
N GLU A 737 50.05 -8.37 -12.67
CA GLU A 737 48.91 -7.65 -13.24
C GLU A 737 47.60 -7.83 -12.45
N CYS A 738 47.50 -8.85 -11.59
CA CYS A 738 46.33 -9.06 -10.72
C CYS A 738 46.46 -8.47 -9.32
N SER A 739 47.62 -7.88 -8.99
CA SER A 739 47.81 -7.23 -7.70
C SER A 739 46.90 -6.00 -7.50
N PRO A 740 46.76 -5.09 -8.50
CA PRO A 740 45.82 -3.97 -8.41
C PRO A 740 44.38 -4.42 -8.23
N CYS A 741 43.97 -5.51 -8.90
CA CYS A 741 42.62 -6.06 -8.77
C CYS A 741 42.31 -6.51 -7.33
N LYS A 742 43.24 -7.22 -6.67
CA LYS A 742 43.05 -7.63 -5.27
C LYS A 742 42.85 -6.43 -4.34
N GLN A 743 43.67 -5.39 -4.50
CA GLN A 743 43.53 -4.17 -3.70
C GLN A 743 42.17 -3.51 -3.95
N ALA A 744 41.75 -3.40 -5.22
CA ALA A 744 40.45 -2.90 -5.59
C ALA A 744 39.30 -3.69 -4.97
N CYS A 745 39.40 -5.03 -4.93
CA CYS A 745 38.40 -5.91 -4.32
C CYS A 745 38.26 -5.64 -2.81
N GLU A 746 39.37 -5.49 -2.08
CA GLU A 746 39.34 -5.19 -0.64
C GLU A 746 38.84 -3.76 -0.35
N GLU A 747 39.22 -2.78 -1.18
CA GLU A 747 38.69 -1.41 -1.08
C GLU A 747 37.18 -1.37 -1.32
N TYR A 748 36.69 -2.08 -2.33
CA TYR A 748 35.27 -2.23 -2.60
C TYR A 748 34.56 -2.87 -1.40
N LYS A 749 35.05 -4.02 -0.92
CA LYS A 749 34.52 -4.72 0.27
C LYS A 749 34.40 -3.80 1.48
N THR A 750 35.46 -3.05 1.78
CA THR A 750 35.52 -2.17 2.94
C THR A 750 34.46 -1.07 2.84
N LYS A 751 34.33 -0.43 1.67
CA LYS A 751 33.30 0.60 1.44
C LYS A 751 31.88 0.03 1.59
N ILE A 752 31.60 -1.10 0.94
CA ILE A 752 30.27 -1.74 0.98
C ILE A 752 29.91 -2.17 2.40
N GLU A 753 30.84 -2.75 3.16
CA GLU A 753 30.58 -3.22 4.52
C GLU A 753 30.31 -2.05 5.49
N THR A 754 30.97 -0.90 5.31
CA THR A 754 30.70 0.30 6.11
C THR A 754 29.26 0.75 5.94
N TRP A 755 28.78 0.88 4.70
CA TRP A 755 27.40 1.26 4.41
C TRP A 755 26.40 0.16 4.82
N ARG A 756 26.74 -1.13 4.63
CA ARG A 756 25.89 -2.25 5.08
C ARG A 756 25.59 -2.19 6.57
N LYS A 757 26.57 -1.82 7.40
CA LYS A 757 26.37 -1.66 8.85
C LYS A 757 25.35 -0.57 9.16
N GLN A 758 25.37 0.56 8.44
CA GLN A 758 24.40 1.63 8.63
C GLN A 758 22.99 1.18 8.20
N TRP A 759 22.86 0.55 7.02
CA TRP A 759 21.59 -0.02 6.55
C TRP A 759 20.98 -0.98 7.57
N LYS A 760 21.79 -1.89 8.11
CA LYS A 760 21.35 -2.85 9.13
C LYS A 760 20.87 -2.20 10.41
N GLN A 761 21.35 -1.02 10.77
CA GLN A 761 20.81 -0.28 11.91
C GLN A 761 19.50 0.44 11.57
N MET A 762 19.41 1.04 10.38
CA MET A 762 18.20 1.75 9.93
C MET A 762 17.00 0.81 9.73
N GLU A 763 17.21 -0.43 9.27
CA GLU A 763 16.12 -1.40 9.03
C GLU A 763 15.52 -2.00 10.32
N ILE A 764 16.26 -1.98 11.45
CA ILE A 764 15.86 -2.64 12.73
C ILE A 764 14.48 -2.17 13.20
N GLN A 765 14.20 -0.87 13.11
CA GLN A 765 12.96 -0.28 13.61
C GLN A 765 11.83 -0.33 12.57
N TYR A 766 12.14 -0.53 11.29
CA TYR A 766 11.13 -0.47 10.22
C TYR A 766 10.05 -1.54 10.39
N THR A 767 10.45 -2.82 10.39
CA THR A 767 9.52 -3.96 10.40
C THR A 767 8.69 -4.05 11.69
N PRO A 768 9.27 -3.84 12.89
CA PRO A 768 8.48 -3.77 14.13
C PRO A 768 7.39 -2.69 14.10
N LEU A 769 7.70 -1.48 13.61
CA LEU A 769 6.72 -0.38 13.54
C LEU A 769 5.64 -0.65 12.49
N TYR A 770 6.03 -1.24 11.35
CA TYR A 770 5.07 -1.67 10.34
C TYR A 770 4.12 -2.75 10.89
N LEU A 771 4.63 -3.75 11.62
CA LEU A 771 3.79 -4.77 12.27
C LEU A 771 2.90 -4.18 13.37
N GLN A 772 3.40 -3.22 14.15
CA GLN A 772 2.64 -2.57 15.21
C GLN A 772 1.42 -1.81 14.66
N ALA A 773 1.52 -1.22 13.46
CA ALA A 773 0.39 -0.58 12.80
C ALA A 773 -0.80 -1.52 12.54
N LYS A 774 -0.57 -2.84 12.40
CA LYS A 774 -1.62 -3.87 12.19
C LYS A 774 -2.37 -4.27 13.48
N LYS A 775 -1.78 -4.10 14.66
CA LYS A 775 -2.42 -4.39 15.96
C LYS A 775 -1.93 -3.44 17.06
N PRO A 776 -2.72 -2.43 17.46
CA PRO A 776 -2.43 -1.67 18.66
C PRO A 776 -2.77 -2.52 19.90
N HIS A 777 -1.84 -3.37 20.36
CA HIS A 777 -1.97 -3.97 21.70
C HIS A 777 -1.63 -2.92 22.76
N ALA A 778 -2.53 -2.72 23.73
CA ALA A 778 -2.31 -1.90 24.92
C ALA A 778 -1.20 -2.55 25.78
N GLY A 779 0.06 -2.23 25.50
CA GLY A 779 1.21 -2.73 26.29
C GLY A 779 2.58 -2.62 25.61
N ASN A 780 2.66 -2.56 24.27
CA ASN A 780 3.92 -2.56 23.51
C ASN A 780 4.14 -1.29 22.66
N ALA A 781 3.56 -0.15 23.04
CA ALA A 781 3.83 1.10 22.33
C ALA A 781 5.29 1.52 22.57
N TYR A 782 6.12 1.52 21.53
CA TYR A 782 7.44 2.17 21.60
C TYR A 782 7.22 3.63 22.02
N PRO A 783 7.78 4.07 23.17
CA PRO A 783 7.59 5.42 23.64
C PRO A 783 8.39 6.39 22.74
N GLY A 784 7.71 7.36 22.13
CA GLY A 784 8.34 8.42 21.35
C GLY A 784 7.41 8.97 20.26
N ALA A 785 7.44 10.29 20.06
CA ALA A 785 6.58 10.97 19.09
C ALA A 785 6.87 10.54 17.64
N ASP A 786 8.12 10.18 17.33
CA ASP A 786 8.54 9.66 16.03
C ASP A 786 8.00 8.25 15.78
N TYR A 787 8.07 7.36 16.76
CA TYR A 787 7.52 6.02 16.69
C TYR A 787 5.99 6.04 16.48
N GLN A 788 5.29 6.93 17.18
CA GLN A 788 3.85 7.12 16.99
C GLN A 788 3.52 7.64 15.58
N GLN A 789 4.30 8.57 15.05
CA GLN A 789 4.13 9.09 13.70
C GLN A 789 4.33 7.98 12.65
N MET A 790 5.38 7.17 12.80
CA MET A 790 5.65 6.02 11.93
C MET A 790 4.51 5.01 11.93
N VAL A 791 4.02 4.63 13.12
CA VAL A 791 2.90 3.67 13.26
C VAL A 791 1.63 4.21 12.63
N HIS A 792 1.31 5.50 12.84
CA HIS A 792 0.13 6.12 12.25
C HIS A 792 0.24 6.19 10.72
N PHE A 793 1.40 6.57 10.18
CA PHE A 793 1.63 6.59 8.73
C PHE A 793 1.56 5.19 8.11
N PHE A 794 2.18 4.19 8.74
CA PHE A 794 2.12 2.81 8.27
C PHE A 794 0.73 2.22 8.31
N LYS A 795 -0.10 2.60 9.28
CA LYS A 795 -1.50 2.19 9.34
C LYS A 795 -2.26 2.66 8.10
N GLU A 796 -2.16 3.96 7.78
CA GLU A 796 -2.79 4.53 6.58
C GLU A 796 -2.20 3.93 5.29
N LEU A 797 -0.89 3.66 5.26
CA LEU A 797 -0.23 3.02 4.12
C LEU A 797 -0.74 1.60 3.89
N GLN A 798 -0.88 0.81 4.95
CA GLN A 798 -1.43 -0.55 4.91
C GLN A 798 -2.88 -0.55 4.44
N GLU A 799 -3.70 0.35 4.97
CA GLU A 799 -5.10 0.51 4.55
C GLU A 799 -5.20 0.88 3.07
N ALA A 800 -4.40 1.85 2.62
CA ALA A 800 -4.38 2.28 1.22
C ALA A 800 -3.88 1.17 0.26
N ASN A 801 -2.92 0.36 0.71
CA ASN A 801 -2.41 -0.78 -0.06
C ASN A 801 -3.35 -1.98 -0.06
N GLY A 802 -4.19 -2.14 0.96
CA GLY A 802 -5.04 -3.32 1.17
C GLY A 802 -4.39 -4.40 2.04
N ASP A 803 -3.34 -4.06 2.80
CA ASP A 803 -2.55 -4.96 3.66
C ASP A 803 -3.23 -5.26 5.01
N THR A 804 -4.54 -5.47 5.00
CA THR A 804 -5.38 -5.55 6.22
C THR A 804 -5.31 -6.89 6.93
N LYS A 805 -4.74 -7.93 6.29
CA LYS A 805 -4.58 -9.26 6.88
C LYS A 805 -3.37 -9.30 7.82
N PHE A 806 -3.61 -9.73 9.06
CA PHE A 806 -2.57 -9.98 10.05
C PHE A 806 -1.75 -11.22 9.63
N GLY A 807 -0.42 -11.09 9.60
CA GLY A 807 0.48 -12.15 9.14
C GLY A 807 0.77 -12.15 7.63
N ASP A 808 0.12 -11.27 6.86
CA ASP A 808 0.46 -11.05 5.46
C ASP A 808 1.80 -10.29 5.36
N THR A 809 2.83 -11.00 4.90
CA THR A 809 4.19 -10.51 4.66
C THR A 809 4.44 -10.23 3.18
N THR A 810 3.41 -10.31 2.32
CA THR A 810 3.56 -10.16 0.86
C THR A 810 3.59 -8.70 0.41
N SER A 811 3.25 -7.77 1.29
CA SER A 811 3.20 -6.33 0.97
C SER A 811 4.53 -5.81 0.41
N PRO A 812 4.49 -4.94 -0.63
CA PRO A 812 5.64 -4.19 -1.13
C PRO A 812 6.19 -3.18 -0.13
N TYR A 813 5.53 -2.99 1.02
CA TYR A 813 5.95 -2.10 2.09
C TYR A 813 6.31 -2.84 3.38
N PHE A 814 6.36 -4.18 3.37
CA PHE A 814 6.54 -4.97 4.59
C PHE A 814 7.91 -4.77 5.26
N THR A 815 8.96 -4.59 4.46
CA THR A 815 10.34 -4.39 4.94
C THR A 815 10.95 -3.13 4.37
N ALA A 816 12.04 -2.65 4.99
CA ALA A 816 12.78 -1.49 4.51
C ALA A 816 13.27 -1.68 3.07
N GLU A 817 13.77 -2.87 2.71
CA GLU A 817 14.23 -3.17 1.36
C GLU A 817 13.10 -3.04 0.34
N ARG A 818 11.92 -3.57 0.67
CA ARG A 818 10.75 -3.50 -0.23
C ARG A 818 10.23 -2.09 -0.38
N TYR A 819 10.17 -1.32 0.71
CA TYR A 819 9.80 0.09 0.67
C TYR A 819 10.72 0.89 -0.24
N ILE A 820 12.04 0.69 -0.15
CA ILE A 820 13.00 1.39 -1.01
C ILE A 820 12.77 1.05 -2.48
N HIS A 821 12.56 -0.22 -2.82
CA HIS A 821 12.27 -0.59 -4.22
C HIS A 821 10.91 -0.10 -4.71
N GLN A 822 9.95 0.04 -3.82
CA GLN A 822 8.63 0.55 -4.16
C GLN A 822 8.64 2.05 -4.44
N GLU A 823 9.39 2.81 -3.64
CA GLU A 823 9.43 4.28 -3.70
C GLU A 823 10.59 4.84 -4.52
N LEU A 824 11.63 4.04 -4.75
CA LEU A 824 12.78 4.38 -5.59
C LEU A 824 13.07 3.23 -6.57
N PRO A 825 12.23 3.02 -7.61
CA PRO A 825 12.34 1.88 -8.53
C PRO A 825 13.70 1.77 -9.23
N ASN A 826 14.34 2.92 -9.46
CA ASN A 826 15.73 3.00 -9.90
C ASN A 826 16.55 3.64 -8.79
N VAL A 827 17.03 2.81 -7.87
CA VAL A 827 17.91 3.22 -6.77
C VAL A 827 19.26 3.80 -7.24
N GLY A 828 19.62 3.62 -8.52
CA GLY A 828 20.84 4.18 -9.12
C GLY A 828 22.12 3.36 -8.91
N CYS A 829 22.00 2.16 -8.30
CA CYS A 829 23.11 1.23 -8.10
C CYS A 829 23.57 0.62 -9.44
N ASN A 830 24.85 0.21 -9.52
CA ASN A 830 25.40 -0.42 -10.72
C ASN A 830 25.54 -1.94 -10.55
N THR A 831 24.90 -2.71 -11.43
CA THR A 831 24.83 -4.19 -11.47
C THR A 831 24.16 -4.87 -10.29
N GLN A 832 24.47 -4.47 -9.06
CA GLN A 832 23.92 -5.00 -7.82
C GLN A 832 22.85 -4.04 -7.29
N THR A 833 21.68 -4.11 -7.91
CA THR A 833 20.61 -3.11 -7.76
C THR A 833 19.61 -3.43 -6.65
N GLU A 834 19.69 -4.60 -6.03
CA GLU A 834 18.61 -5.13 -5.20
C GLU A 834 18.99 -5.13 -3.70
N PHE A 835 18.29 -4.37 -2.85
CA PHE A 835 18.52 -4.34 -1.39
C PHE A 835 18.14 -5.63 -0.65
N CYS A 836 17.27 -6.48 -1.19
CA CYS A 836 16.98 -7.80 -0.63
C CYS A 836 18.11 -8.79 -0.94
N ASP A 837 18.59 -9.50 0.08
CA ASP A 837 19.65 -10.50 -0.05
C ASP A 837 19.16 -11.86 -0.56
N GLN A 838 17.84 -12.08 -0.57
CA GLN A 838 17.18 -13.26 -1.10
C GLN A 838 16.15 -12.90 -2.17
N LYS A 839 16.07 -13.73 -3.22
CA LYS A 839 15.05 -13.66 -4.27
C LYS A 839 14.56 -15.07 -4.56
N ASN A 840 13.25 -15.30 -4.41
CA ASN A 840 12.63 -16.61 -4.60
C ASN A 840 13.30 -17.74 -3.78
N GLY A 841 13.77 -17.44 -2.55
CA GLY A 841 14.45 -18.40 -1.68
C GLY A 841 15.91 -18.71 -2.04
N ASN A 842 16.46 -18.08 -3.07
CA ASN A 842 17.87 -18.18 -3.46
C ASN A 842 18.64 -16.92 -3.08
N ASN A 843 19.97 -17.06 -2.89
CA ASN A 843 20.85 -15.91 -2.71
C ASN A 843 20.72 -14.96 -3.91
N ASN A 844 20.34 -13.72 -3.63
CA ASN A 844 20.15 -12.73 -4.67
C ASN A 844 21.50 -12.36 -5.29
N ILE A 845 21.69 -12.71 -6.56
CA ILE A 845 22.93 -12.40 -7.27
C ILE A 845 23.12 -10.90 -7.51
N ASN A 846 22.03 -10.14 -7.49
CA ASN A 846 21.99 -8.69 -7.64
C ASN A 846 21.95 -7.97 -6.28
N TYR A 847 22.17 -8.70 -5.17
CA TYR A 847 22.18 -8.10 -3.83
C TYR A 847 23.19 -6.97 -3.73
N THR A 848 22.72 -5.79 -3.31
CA THR A 848 23.50 -4.56 -3.39
C THR A 848 24.75 -4.57 -2.52
N PHE A 849 24.72 -5.30 -1.40
CA PHE A 849 25.88 -5.44 -0.52
C PHE A 849 26.71 -6.72 -0.77
N LYS A 850 26.47 -7.45 -1.88
CA LYS A 850 27.22 -8.68 -2.18
C LYS A 850 28.68 -8.39 -2.51
N HIS A 851 29.57 -9.23 -1.99
CA HIS A 851 31.00 -9.19 -2.25
C HIS A 851 31.59 -10.61 -2.41
N PRO A 852 32.49 -10.84 -3.39
CA PRO A 852 32.81 -9.97 -4.52
C PRO A 852 31.58 -9.68 -5.41
N PRO A 853 31.57 -8.54 -6.13
CA PRO A 853 30.45 -8.22 -7.01
C PRO A 853 30.32 -9.24 -8.15
N LYS A 854 29.13 -9.29 -8.76
CA LYS A 854 28.80 -10.28 -9.79
C LYS A 854 29.83 -10.27 -10.92
N GLY A 855 30.41 -11.44 -11.22
CA GLY A 855 31.41 -11.59 -12.29
C GLY A 855 32.84 -11.18 -11.93
N TYR A 856 33.14 -10.91 -10.65
CA TYR A 856 34.50 -10.58 -10.17
C TYR A 856 35.06 -11.59 -9.17
N LYS A 857 34.31 -12.64 -8.83
CA LYS A 857 34.75 -13.67 -7.88
C LYS A 857 36.12 -14.25 -8.25
N GLU A 858 36.28 -14.70 -9.49
CA GLU A 858 37.52 -15.34 -9.96
C GLU A 858 38.70 -14.36 -9.99
N ALA A 859 38.47 -13.12 -10.44
CA ALA A 859 39.49 -12.08 -10.48
C ALA A 859 39.93 -11.68 -9.06
N CYS A 860 39.00 -11.55 -8.10
CA CYS A 860 39.32 -11.26 -6.70
C CYS A 860 40.01 -12.44 -6.00
N ASP A 861 39.65 -13.68 -6.35
CA ASP A 861 40.18 -14.91 -5.72
C ASP A 861 41.46 -15.45 -6.40
N CYS A 862 41.94 -14.81 -7.47
CA CYS A 862 43.01 -15.35 -8.34
C CYS A 862 44.28 -15.82 -7.60
N LYS A 863 44.76 -15.09 -6.59
CA LYS A 863 45.98 -15.45 -5.81
C LYS A 863 45.75 -16.59 -4.79
N SER A 864 44.59 -17.24 -4.81
CA SER A 864 44.29 -18.40 -3.96
C SER A 864 44.21 -19.72 -4.74
N ARG A 865 44.32 -19.68 -6.08
CA ARG A 865 44.27 -20.88 -6.95
C ARG A 865 45.65 -21.57 -7.04
N PRO A 866 45.79 -22.86 -6.65
CA PRO A 866 47.01 -23.63 -6.89
C PRO A 866 47.19 -23.97 -8.39
N LYS A 867 48.44 -24.08 -8.88
CA LYS A 867 48.76 -24.48 -10.26
C LYS A 867 48.27 -25.91 -10.54
N SER A 868 47.53 -26.11 -11.64
CA SER A 868 47.20 -27.44 -12.16
C SER A 868 48.44 -28.16 -12.71
N ALA A 869 48.57 -29.45 -12.37
CA ALA A 869 49.56 -30.37 -12.93
C ALA A 869 49.03 -30.97 -14.26
N PRO A 870 49.91 -31.32 -15.23
CA PRO A 870 49.49 -31.72 -16.57
C PRO A 870 49.00 -33.17 -16.66
N GLU A 871 48.07 -33.40 -17.59
CA GLU A 871 47.38 -34.65 -17.90
C GLU A 871 48.31 -35.81 -18.28
N LYS A 872 47.95 -37.03 -17.84
CA LYS A 872 48.31 -38.28 -18.54
C LYS A 872 47.11 -39.24 -18.56
N LYS A 873 46.90 -39.80 -19.76
CA LYS A 873 45.95 -40.84 -20.13
C LYS A 873 46.46 -42.24 -19.76
N ASP A 874 45.48 -43.14 -19.61
CA ASP A 874 45.47 -44.60 -19.75
C ASP A 874 46.10 -45.50 -18.66
N ALA A 875 45.25 -46.17 -17.84
CA ALA A 875 45.04 -47.63 -17.81
C ALA A 875 44.33 -48.14 -16.52
N GLU A 876 43.12 -48.68 -16.72
CA GLU A 876 42.34 -49.73 -15.98
C GLU A 876 42.00 -49.66 -14.47
N PRO A 877 40.83 -50.24 -14.07
CA PRO A 877 39.99 -49.69 -13.03
C PRO A 877 40.34 -50.23 -11.65
N LYS A 878 40.68 -49.32 -10.74
CA LYS A 878 40.55 -49.54 -9.30
C LYS A 878 39.46 -48.61 -8.76
N VAL A 879 38.51 -49.26 -8.09
CA VAL A 879 37.29 -48.73 -7.45
C VAL A 879 37.39 -47.26 -7.07
N VAL A 880 36.59 -46.44 -7.75
CA VAL A 880 36.23 -45.09 -7.33
C VAL A 880 35.28 -45.23 -6.15
N GLU A 881 35.72 -44.91 -4.93
CA GLU A 881 34.79 -44.46 -3.89
C GLU A 881 34.67 -42.95 -4.02
N GLY A 882 33.57 -42.54 -4.67
CA GLY A 882 33.27 -41.17 -5.07
C GLY A 882 32.93 -40.25 -3.91
N GLY A 883 32.88 -38.95 -4.23
CA GLY A 883 32.57 -37.85 -3.32
C GLY A 883 31.43 -38.14 -2.36
N GLY A 884 31.77 -38.25 -1.08
CA GLY A 884 30.86 -38.55 0.01
C GLY A 884 30.05 -37.33 0.46
N ASP A 885 28.76 -37.57 0.64
CA ASP A 885 27.80 -36.62 1.16
C ASP A 885 27.95 -36.47 2.69
N LYS A 886 28.39 -35.28 3.13
CA LYS A 886 28.74 -34.98 4.55
C LYS A 886 27.62 -35.26 5.55
N GLU A 887 26.34 -35.25 5.14
CA GLU A 887 25.22 -35.59 6.02
C GLU A 887 25.06 -37.10 6.21
N CYS A 888 25.08 -37.88 5.13
CA CYS A 888 24.96 -39.34 5.21
C CYS A 888 26.18 -39.97 5.91
N GLU A 889 27.37 -39.39 5.78
CA GLU A 889 28.55 -39.83 6.54
C GLU A 889 28.34 -39.75 8.06
N LYS A 890 27.68 -38.69 8.55
CA LYS A 890 27.38 -38.54 9.99
C LYS A 890 26.33 -39.53 10.47
N VAL A 891 25.32 -39.80 9.64
CA VAL A 891 24.28 -40.80 9.92
C VAL A 891 24.89 -42.20 9.96
N ASN A 892 25.74 -42.54 8.98
CA ASN A 892 26.40 -43.84 8.93
C ASN A 892 27.26 -44.11 10.18
N LYS A 893 27.87 -43.09 10.79
CA LYS A 893 28.63 -43.23 12.05
C LYS A 893 27.76 -43.59 13.25
N ILE A 894 26.57 -43.03 13.40
CA ILE A 894 25.67 -43.34 14.53
C ILE A 894 24.93 -44.68 14.35
N LEU A 895 24.77 -45.12 13.11
CA LEU A 895 24.17 -46.41 12.76
C LEU A 895 25.22 -47.51 12.58
N GLN A 896 26.52 -47.17 12.66
CA GLN A 896 27.62 -48.11 12.48
C GLN A 896 27.49 -49.25 13.49
N PHE A 897 27.41 -50.48 13.01
CA PHE A 897 27.20 -51.72 13.78
C PHE A 897 25.80 -51.93 14.41
N LYS A 898 24.80 -51.10 14.09
CA LYS A 898 23.42 -51.28 14.57
C LYS A 898 22.64 -52.23 13.64
N LYS A 899 21.95 -53.23 14.21
CA LYS A 899 21.16 -54.21 13.45
C LYS A 899 19.74 -54.34 14.02
N GLY A 900 18.72 -54.14 13.18
CA GLY A 900 17.35 -54.63 13.40
C GLY A 900 16.55 -53.95 14.50
N LYS A 901 16.93 -54.19 15.76
CA LYS A 901 16.19 -53.83 16.99
C LYS A 901 17.07 -53.16 18.05
N THR A 902 18.35 -52.95 17.76
CA THR A 902 19.29 -52.33 18.71
C THR A 902 18.91 -50.87 18.93
N SER A 903 18.80 -50.44 20.19
CA SER A 903 18.59 -49.02 20.50
C SER A 903 19.73 -48.17 19.94
N ILE A 904 19.35 -46.99 19.46
CA ILE A 904 20.28 -45.95 19.03
C ILE A 904 20.39 -45.01 20.21
N GLU A 905 21.39 -45.25 21.05
CA GLU A 905 21.50 -44.61 22.37
C GLU A 905 20.23 -44.92 23.20
N GLU A 906 19.54 -43.91 23.72
CA GLU A 906 18.27 -44.03 24.46
C GLU A 906 17.03 -43.97 23.54
N CYS A 907 17.19 -43.98 22.21
CA CYS A 907 16.08 -44.19 21.30
C CYS A 907 15.86 -45.69 21.09
N HIS A 908 14.84 -46.24 21.75
CA HIS A 908 14.49 -47.66 21.72
C HIS A 908 13.61 -48.03 20.52
N GLU A 909 13.47 -49.34 20.27
CA GLU A 909 12.52 -49.86 19.30
C GLU A 909 11.08 -49.43 19.61
N LYS A 910 10.26 -49.25 18.58
CA LYS A 910 8.92 -48.65 18.73
C LYS A 910 7.94 -49.53 19.51
N ASN A 911 8.25 -50.81 19.70
CA ASN A 911 7.50 -51.79 20.48
C ASN A 911 8.10 -52.06 21.88
N TYR A 912 9.14 -51.32 22.30
CA TYR A 912 9.77 -51.48 23.61
C TYR A 912 8.76 -51.17 24.74
N GLY A 913 8.57 -52.11 25.69
CA GLY A 913 7.69 -51.93 26.86
C GLY A 913 6.22 -52.42 26.77
N GLN A 914 5.80 -53.04 25.64
CA GLN A 914 4.47 -53.62 25.35
C GLN A 914 3.22 -52.71 25.21
N THR A 915 2.31 -53.21 24.35
CA THR A 915 1.17 -52.60 23.61
C THR A 915 1.49 -51.34 22.80
N ASP A 916 1.05 -51.36 21.54
CA ASP A 916 1.04 -50.16 20.69
C ASP A 916 0.14 -49.13 21.40
N PRO A 917 0.66 -47.95 21.78
CA PRO A 917 -0.13 -47.02 22.57
C PRO A 917 -1.28 -46.54 21.71
N ASP A 918 -2.51 -46.64 22.21
CA ASP A 918 -3.64 -46.04 21.52
C ASP A 918 -3.49 -44.52 21.44
N TRP A 919 -4.29 -43.90 20.57
CA TRP A 919 -4.52 -42.46 20.61
C TRP A 919 -4.91 -42.02 22.02
N LYS A 920 -4.19 -41.04 22.55
CA LYS A 920 -4.49 -40.48 23.88
C LYS A 920 -5.20 -39.15 23.72
N CYS A 921 -6.53 -39.17 23.88
CA CYS A 921 -7.41 -38.01 23.82
C CYS A 921 -7.61 -37.35 25.18
N GLY A 922 -7.48 -36.03 25.26
CA GLY A 922 -7.74 -35.25 26.46
C GLY A 922 -6.83 -35.57 27.65
N ASN A 923 -5.71 -36.27 27.41
CA ASN A 923 -4.76 -36.60 28.45
C ASN A 923 -3.91 -35.36 28.78
N GLU A 924 -4.23 -34.70 29.88
CA GLU A 924 -3.53 -33.51 30.39
C GLU A 924 -2.06 -33.76 30.77
N THR A 925 -1.57 -35.00 30.71
CA THR A 925 -0.13 -35.29 30.85
C THR A 925 0.63 -35.23 29.52
N LEU A 926 -0.07 -35.27 28.37
CA LEU A 926 0.53 -35.33 27.03
C LEU A 926 0.24 -34.10 26.17
N VAL A 927 -0.90 -33.44 26.32
CA VAL A 927 -1.33 -32.28 25.50
C VAL A 927 -1.80 -31.11 26.38
N THR A 928 -1.80 -29.90 25.83
CA THR A 928 -2.18 -28.68 26.57
C THR A 928 -3.69 -28.42 26.65
N ASP A 929 -4.50 -29.16 25.90
CA ASP A 929 -5.95 -28.98 25.78
C ASP A 929 -6.72 -30.32 25.92
N LYS A 930 -7.90 -30.28 26.55
CA LYS A 930 -8.73 -31.46 26.86
C LYS A 930 -9.39 -32.11 25.64
N ASN A 931 -9.40 -31.44 24.49
CA ASN A 931 -10.04 -31.91 23.27
C ASN A 931 -9.03 -32.38 22.21
N THR A 932 -7.75 -32.49 22.57
CA THR A 932 -6.69 -32.92 21.64
C THR A 932 -6.34 -34.40 21.82
N CYS A 933 -6.17 -35.13 20.72
CA CYS A 933 -5.69 -36.51 20.71
C CYS A 933 -4.26 -36.59 20.18
N MET A 934 -3.34 -37.19 20.95
CA MET A 934 -1.94 -37.37 20.53
C MET A 934 -1.73 -38.72 19.81
N PRO A 935 -1.18 -38.73 18.58
CA PRO A 935 -0.92 -39.96 17.83
C PRO A 935 0.07 -40.90 18.54
N PRO A 936 -0.09 -42.22 18.41
CA PRO A 936 0.85 -43.23 18.92
C PRO A 936 2.31 -42.96 18.52
N ARG A 937 2.52 -42.59 17.25
CA ARG A 937 3.82 -42.21 16.68
C ARG A 937 4.46 -41.04 17.42
N ARG A 938 3.68 -39.99 17.71
CA ARG A 938 4.17 -38.79 18.42
C ARG A 938 4.54 -39.07 19.87
N GLN A 939 3.80 -39.95 20.55
CA GLN A 939 4.09 -40.38 21.93
C GLN A 939 5.47 -41.05 22.03
N LYS A 940 5.91 -41.73 20.97
CA LYS A 940 7.18 -42.49 20.90
C LYS A 940 8.27 -41.82 20.06
N LEU A 941 8.15 -40.50 19.81
CA LEU A 941 9.12 -39.74 19.01
C LEU A 941 10.49 -39.67 19.71
N CYS A 942 11.55 -40.07 19.00
CA CYS A 942 12.94 -39.96 19.48
C CYS A 942 13.33 -38.48 19.62
N LEU A 943 13.88 -38.09 20.78
CA LEU A 943 14.40 -36.72 21.02
C LEU A 943 15.81 -36.72 21.64
N TYR A 944 16.45 -37.89 21.76
CA TYR A 944 17.66 -38.09 22.56
C TYR A 944 18.75 -37.05 22.26
N TYR A 945 19.22 -36.91 21.02
CA TYR A 945 20.34 -36.01 20.74
C TYR A 945 19.99 -34.53 20.94
N LEU A 946 18.72 -34.14 20.90
CA LEU A 946 18.28 -32.78 21.26
C LEU A 946 18.33 -32.57 22.77
N THR A 947 17.98 -33.59 23.56
CA THR A 947 18.07 -33.52 25.04
C THR A 947 19.51 -33.51 25.55
N GLN A 948 20.45 -34.09 24.79
CA GLN A 948 21.88 -34.16 25.13
C GLN A 948 22.70 -32.93 24.71
N LEU A 949 22.07 -31.89 24.15
CA LEU A 949 22.78 -30.65 23.82
C LEU A 949 23.34 -29.99 25.08
N GLY A 950 24.60 -29.55 25.03
CA GLY A 950 25.21 -28.74 26.08
C GLY A 950 24.53 -27.37 26.22
N ASP A 951 24.69 -26.73 27.37
CA ASP A 951 23.96 -25.49 27.70
C ASP A 951 24.43 -24.25 26.92
N ASN A 952 25.63 -24.29 26.33
CA ASN A 952 26.23 -23.18 25.56
C ASN A 952 26.55 -23.59 24.09
N GLU A 953 25.81 -24.57 23.56
CA GLU A 953 26.06 -25.10 22.23
C GLU A 953 25.65 -24.13 21.12
N LYS A 954 26.32 -24.25 19.97
CA LYS A 954 26.06 -23.40 18.79
C LYS A 954 25.05 -24.04 17.84
N GLU A 955 24.48 -23.24 16.94
CA GLU A 955 23.50 -23.69 15.93
C GLU A 955 23.95 -24.88 15.08
N ASP A 956 25.24 -25.02 14.80
CA ASP A 956 25.75 -26.17 14.03
C ASP A 956 25.57 -27.49 14.77
N LYS A 957 25.66 -27.46 16.11
CA LYS A 957 25.43 -28.63 16.97
C LYS A 957 23.95 -28.94 17.12
N LEU A 958 23.11 -27.91 17.15
CA LEU A 958 21.67 -28.08 17.04
C LEU A 958 21.28 -28.76 15.71
N ARG A 959 21.91 -28.36 14.60
CA ARG A 959 21.65 -28.96 13.27
C ARG A 959 22.05 -30.43 13.29
N GLU A 960 23.23 -30.71 13.81
CA GLU A 960 23.74 -32.07 13.96
C GLU A 960 22.82 -32.94 14.83
N ALA A 961 22.31 -32.41 15.94
CA ALA A 961 21.40 -33.12 16.84
C ALA A 961 20.05 -33.44 16.18
N PHE A 962 19.44 -32.50 15.45
CA PHE A 962 18.22 -32.77 14.68
C PHE A 962 18.43 -33.82 13.59
N ILE A 963 19.53 -33.75 12.83
CA ILE A 963 19.86 -34.75 11.79
C ILE A 963 19.99 -36.16 12.41
N LYS A 964 20.73 -36.29 13.52
CA LYS A 964 20.92 -37.58 14.19
C LYS A 964 19.63 -38.14 14.77
N THR A 965 18.83 -37.29 15.41
CA THR A 965 17.55 -37.69 16.01
C THR A 965 16.54 -38.13 14.93
N ALA A 966 16.41 -37.35 13.86
CA ALA A 966 15.50 -37.68 12.75
C ALA A 966 15.93 -38.95 12.00
N ALA A 967 17.24 -39.17 11.83
CA ALA A 967 17.77 -40.41 11.25
C ALA A 967 17.50 -41.63 12.14
N ALA A 968 17.72 -41.52 13.46
CA ALA A 968 17.45 -42.59 14.42
C ALA A 968 15.96 -42.94 14.49
N GLU A 969 15.09 -41.91 14.53
CA GLU A 969 13.64 -42.06 14.45
C GLU A 969 13.22 -42.83 13.20
N THR A 970 13.69 -42.40 12.03
CA THR A 970 13.30 -43.01 10.76
C THR A 970 13.79 -44.45 10.65
N PHE A 971 15.00 -44.74 11.12
CA PHE A 971 15.57 -46.10 11.14
C PHE A 971 14.73 -47.05 12.01
N LEU A 972 14.40 -46.64 13.24
CA LEU A 972 13.63 -47.46 14.17
C LEU A 972 12.16 -47.62 13.73
N SER A 973 11.56 -46.55 13.21
CA SER A 973 10.21 -46.57 12.64
C SER A 973 10.12 -47.44 11.40
N TRP A 974 11.16 -47.47 10.55
CA TRP A 974 11.23 -48.40 9.42
C TRP A 974 11.25 -49.86 9.87
N HIS A 975 12.08 -50.20 10.86
CA HIS A 975 12.13 -51.57 11.39
C HIS A 975 10.81 -52.00 12.03
N TYR A 976 10.11 -51.08 12.69
CA TYR A 976 8.78 -51.33 13.21
C TYR A 976 7.74 -51.51 12.09
N TYR A 977 7.73 -50.62 11.09
CA TYR A 977 6.85 -50.73 9.92
C TYR A 977 7.05 -52.07 9.20
N LYS A 978 8.31 -52.50 9.00
CA LYS A 978 8.63 -53.82 8.45
C LYS A 978 8.14 -54.98 9.32
N SER A 979 8.10 -54.82 10.64
CA SER A 979 7.62 -55.88 11.54
C SER A 979 6.09 -56.06 11.51
N LYS A 980 5.36 -55.05 11.00
CA LYS A 980 3.90 -55.03 10.90
C LYS A 980 3.37 -55.30 9.50
N ASN A 981 4.25 -55.28 8.50
CA ASN A 981 3.93 -55.51 7.10
C ASN A 981 4.66 -56.75 6.57
N ASP A 982 4.27 -57.23 5.40
CA ASP A 982 4.94 -58.36 4.75
C ASP A 982 6.35 -57.97 4.25
N ASN A 983 7.14 -58.96 3.81
CA ASN A 983 8.47 -58.72 3.27
C ASN A 983 8.46 -57.89 1.97
N SER A 984 7.29 -57.64 1.35
CA SER A 984 7.21 -56.89 0.09
C SER A 984 7.65 -55.43 0.25
N VAL A 985 7.43 -54.83 1.43
CA VAL A 985 7.83 -53.43 1.69
C VAL A 985 9.35 -53.28 1.71
N GLU A 986 10.10 -54.30 2.17
CA GLU A 986 11.56 -54.30 2.11
C GLU A 986 12.07 -54.44 0.68
N THR A 987 11.39 -55.26 -0.13
CA THR A 987 11.67 -55.40 -1.57
C THR A 987 11.42 -54.08 -2.30
N GLN A 988 10.28 -53.41 -2.05
CA GLN A 988 9.96 -52.10 -2.64
C GLN A 988 11.04 -51.06 -2.34
N LEU A 989 11.51 -51.00 -1.09
CA LEU A 989 12.58 -50.07 -0.72
C LEU A 989 13.89 -50.41 -1.44
N LYS A 990 14.28 -51.69 -1.51
CA LYS A 990 15.48 -52.13 -2.24
C LYS A 990 15.39 -51.84 -3.74
N GLU A 991 14.20 -51.92 -4.33
CA GLU A 991 13.96 -51.60 -5.74
C GLU A 991 14.02 -50.10 -6.05
N GLY A 992 14.00 -49.25 -5.03
CA GLY A 992 14.19 -47.81 -5.14
C GLY A 992 12.95 -46.96 -4.83
N THR A 993 11.92 -47.55 -4.22
CA THR A 993 10.64 -46.87 -3.94
C THR A 993 10.31 -46.96 -2.45
N ILE A 994 10.05 -45.81 -1.83
CA ILE A 994 9.57 -45.77 -0.44
C ILE A 994 8.07 -46.12 -0.44
N PRO A 995 7.61 -47.10 0.37
CA PRO A 995 6.19 -47.40 0.50
C PRO A 995 5.38 -46.13 0.82
N PRO A 996 4.27 -45.86 0.10
CA PRO A 996 3.53 -44.59 0.25
C PRO A 996 3.09 -44.29 1.68
N GLU A 997 2.61 -45.29 2.42
CA GLU A 997 2.20 -45.14 3.82
C GLU A 997 3.38 -44.80 4.74
N PHE A 998 4.54 -45.42 4.50
CA PHE A 998 5.74 -45.11 5.28
C PHE A 998 6.26 -43.71 4.96
N LEU A 999 6.25 -43.30 3.69
CA LEU A 999 6.58 -41.94 3.28
C LEU A 999 5.64 -40.92 3.95
N ARG A 1000 4.35 -41.25 4.07
CA ARG A 1000 3.36 -40.43 4.77
C ARG A 1000 3.68 -40.29 6.26
N SER A 1001 4.05 -41.38 6.93
CA SER A 1001 4.53 -41.36 8.32
C SER A 1001 5.78 -40.49 8.52
N MET A 1002 6.69 -40.48 7.53
CA MET A 1002 7.84 -39.57 7.54
C MET A 1002 7.43 -38.09 7.44
N TYR A 1003 6.39 -37.76 6.67
CA TYR A 1003 5.88 -36.38 6.57
C TYR A 1003 5.31 -35.89 7.91
N PHE A 1004 4.53 -36.73 8.61
CA PHE A 1004 4.04 -36.39 9.95
C PHE A 1004 5.18 -36.16 10.95
N THR A 1005 6.17 -37.06 10.94
CA THR A 1005 7.35 -36.97 11.80
C THR A 1005 8.20 -35.72 11.53
N TYR A 1006 8.39 -35.37 10.26
CA TYR A 1006 9.09 -34.16 9.86
C TYR A 1006 8.36 -32.89 10.33
N GLY A 1007 7.03 -32.87 10.21
CA GLY A 1007 6.19 -31.79 10.75
C GLY A 1007 6.27 -31.66 12.27
N ASP A 1008 6.33 -32.77 13.02
CA ASP A 1008 6.45 -32.71 14.48
C ASP A 1008 7.83 -32.18 14.92
N TYR A 1009 8.92 -32.57 14.26
CA TYR A 1009 10.24 -31.96 14.54
C TYR A 1009 10.26 -30.47 14.23
N ARG A 1010 9.55 -30.04 13.18
CA ARG A 1010 9.39 -28.63 12.84
C ARG A 1010 8.73 -27.89 13.99
N ASP A 1011 7.60 -28.38 14.49
CA ASP A 1011 6.86 -27.71 15.55
C ASP A 1011 7.62 -27.70 16.89
N ILE A 1012 8.40 -28.74 17.19
CA ILE A 1012 9.31 -28.75 18.34
C ILE A 1012 10.39 -27.66 18.19
N CYS A 1013 10.98 -27.53 17.00
CA CYS A 1013 11.95 -26.49 16.71
C CYS A 1013 11.34 -25.09 16.84
N LEU A 1014 10.16 -24.85 16.25
CA LEU A 1014 9.49 -23.55 16.20
C LEU A 1014 8.71 -23.21 17.47
N ASN A 1015 8.71 -24.10 18.47
CA ASN A 1015 7.96 -23.95 19.71
C ASN A 1015 6.43 -23.77 19.49
N THR A 1016 5.94 -24.28 18.36
CA THR A 1016 4.52 -24.40 18.01
C THR A 1016 3.94 -25.77 18.37
N ASP A 1017 4.77 -26.69 18.88
CA ASP A 1017 4.33 -28.02 19.33
C ASP A 1017 3.31 -27.91 20.48
N ILE A 1018 2.19 -28.61 20.31
CA ILE A 1018 1.00 -28.59 21.18
C ILE A 1018 1.05 -29.66 22.28
N SER A 1019 2.14 -30.44 22.36
CA SER A 1019 2.33 -31.36 23.48
C SER A 1019 2.60 -30.60 24.77
N LYS A 1020 2.34 -31.27 25.88
CA LYS A 1020 2.73 -30.77 27.19
C LYS A 1020 4.25 -30.72 27.25
N LYS A 1021 4.78 -29.53 27.53
CA LYS A 1021 6.22 -29.20 27.49
C LYS A 1021 6.97 -29.75 28.72
N GLU A 1022 6.77 -31.03 29.04
CA GLU A 1022 7.33 -31.77 30.16
C GLU A 1022 8.23 -32.92 29.65
N GLY A 1023 8.96 -33.57 30.56
CA GLY A 1023 9.85 -34.69 30.23
C GLY A 1023 10.87 -34.37 29.14
N HIS A 1024 11.10 -35.30 28.21
CA HIS A 1024 12.06 -35.13 27.11
C HIS A 1024 11.70 -33.98 26.16
N VAL A 1025 10.42 -33.68 25.94
CA VAL A 1025 10.00 -32.53 25.12
C VAL A 1025 10.38 -31.22 25.83
N GLY A 1026 10.10 -31.13 27.13
CA GLY A 1026 10.50 -30.00 27.96
C GLY A 1026 12.02 -29.80 27.94
N THR A 1027 12.80 -30.86 28.14
CA THR A 1027 14.27 -30.79 28.08
C THR A 1027 14.77 -30.35 26.71
N ALA A 1028 14.32 -30.99 25.62
CA ALA A 1028 14.73 -30.63 24.26
C ALA A 1028 14.39 -29.17 23.96
N LYS A 1029 13.18 -28.72 24.35
CA LYS A 1029 12.78 -27.33 24.21
C LYS A 1029 13.67 -26.40 25.02
N THR A 1030 13.96 -26.69 26.30
CA THR A 1030 14.86 -25.85 27.09
C THR A 1030 16.25 -25.74 26.46
N LYS A 1031 16.79 -26.84 25.91
CA LYS A 1031 18.07 -26.80 25.20
C LYS A 1031 18.00 -25.93 23.95
N ILE A 1032 16.94 -26.05 23.16
CA ILE A 1032 16.69 -25.17 22.01
C ILE A 1032 16.54 -23.72 22.49
N ASP A 1033 15.75 -23.46 23.52
CA ASP A 1033 15.53 -22.13 24.10
C ASP A 1033 16.84 -21.45 24.55
N LYS A 1034 17.79 -22.21 25.11
CA LYS A 1034 19.13 -21.68 25.45
C LYS A 1034 19.95 -21.25 24.24
N ILE A 1035 19.75 -21.92 23.09
CA ILE A 1035 20.38 -21.53 21.82
C ILE A 1035 19.69 -20.28 21.23
N PHE A 1036 18.43 -20.02 21.60
CA PHE A 1036 17.60 -18.88 21.15
C PHE A 1036 17.03 -18.03 22.33
N PRO A 1037 17.85 -17.21 23.03
CA PRO A 1037 17.40 -16.42 24.19
C PRO A 1037 16.49 -15.20 23.80
N LYS A 1038 15.44 -14.93 24.60
CA LYS A 1038 14.26 -14.07 24.28
C LYS A 1038 14.32 -12.62 24.81
N PRO A 1039 13.42 -11.69 24.37
CA PRO A 1039 12.17 -11.87 23.60
C PRO A 1039 12.20 -11.10 22.26
N ILE A 1040 12.58 -11.70 21.14
CA ILE A 1040 11.73 -12.45 20.21
C ILE A 1040 12.66 -13.45 19.49
N GLU A 1041 12.77 -14.67 20.01
CA GLU A 1041 13.36 -15.90 19.44
C GLU A 1041 14.58 -15.81 18.49
N ILE A 1042 15.56 -14.96 18.78
CA ILE A 1042 16.83 -14.86 18.03
C ILE A 1042 17.88 -15.80 18.65
N SER A 1043 18.64 -16.49 17.80
CA SER A 1043 19.74 -17.36 18.19
C SER A 1043 20.99 -16.60 18.62
N LEU A 1044 21.98 -17.31 19.19
CA LEU A 1044 23.32 -16.76 19.40
C LEU A 1044 23.99 -16.20 18.13
N SER A 1045 23.51 -16.55 16.92
CA SER A 1045 24.01 -15.99 15.65
C SER A 1045 23.10 -14.95 15.00
N GLY A 1046 22.03 -14.53 15.66
CA GLY A 1046 21.12 -13.49 15.13
C GLY A 1046 19.94 -14.02 14.30
N LYS A 1047 19.69 -15.32 14.27
CA LYS A 1047 18.63 -15.95 13.43
C LYS A 1047 17.46 -16.43 14.24
N THR A 1048 16.25 -16.32 13.70
CA THR A 1048 15.07 -16.89 14.35
C THR A 1048 15.03 -18.42 14.23
N ARG A 1049 14.26 -19.10 15.09
CA ARG A 1049 14.02 -20.55 14.94
C ARG A 1049 13.42 -20.90 13.59
N GLN A 1050 12.59 -20.00 13.05
CA GLN A 1050 12.00 -20.15 11.72
C GLN A 1050 13.06 -20.08 10.62
N GLN A 1051 13.90 -19.06 10.61
CA GLN A 1051 15.02 -18.95 9.66
C GLN A 1051 16.00 -20.11 9.80
N TRP A 1052 16.21 -20.58 11.03
CA TRP A 1052 17.03 -21.75 11.30
C TRP A 1052 16.40 -23.01 10.70
N TRP A 1053 15.10 -23.25 10.88
CA TRP A 1053 14.42 -24.40 10.28
C TRP A 1053 14.39 -24.32 8.75
N GLU A 1054 14.07 -23.17 8.16
CA GLU A 1054 14.03 -22.99 6.70
C GLU A 1054 15.39 -23.30 6.05
N LYS A 1055 16.49 -22.91 6.71
CA LYS A 1055 17.83 -23.26 6.25
C LYS A 1055 18.15 -24.74 6.42
N ASN A 1056 17.80 -25.32 7.57
CA ASN A 1056 18.32 -26.62 8.00
C ASN A 1056 17.37 -27.79 7.77
N GLY A 1057 16.09 -27.53 7.49
CA GLY A 1057 15.03 -28.52 7.30
C GLY A 1057 15.33 -29.51 6.18
N GLN A 1058 15.93 -29.04 5.08
CA GLN A 1058 16.42 -29.91 3.99
C GLN A 1058 17.48 -30.92 4.46
N HIS A 1059 18.38 -30.51 5.36
CA HIS A 1059 19.41 -31.39 5.90
C HIS A 1059 18.83 -32.41 6.88
N ILE A 1060 17.79 -32.02 7.64
CA ILE A 1060 17.06 -32.92 8.55
C ILE A 1060 16.32 -33.99 7.73
N TRP A 1061 15.58 -33.60 6.68
CA TRP A 1061 14.92 -34.54 5.76
C TRP A 1061 15.91 -35.50 5.10
N LYS A 1062 17.03 -34.97 4.61
CA LYS A 1062 18.13 -35.77 4.07
C LYS A 1062 18.67 -36.77 5.09
N GLY A 1063 18.79 -36.36 6.36
CA GLY A 1063 19.13 -37.26 7.47
C GLY A 1063 18.14 -38.42 7.64
N MET A 1064 16.83 -38.16 7.51
CA MET A 1064 15.79 -39.19 7.52
C MET A 1064 15.99 -40.21 6.39
N LEU A 1065 16.25 -39.74 5.15
CA LEU A 1065 16.53 -40.62 4.01
C LEU A 1065 17.82 -41.43 4.17
N CYS A 1066 18.90 -40.82 4.70
CA CYS A 1066 20.14 -41.55 5.00
C CYS A 1066 19.89 -42.64 6.06
N GLY A 1067 19.02 -42.37 7.05
CA GLY A 1067 18.63 -43.34 8.08
C GLY A 1067 17.82 -44.50 7.49
N LEU A 1068 16.84 -44.21 6.64
CA LEU A 1068 16.03 -45.21 5.95
C LEU A 1068 16.87 -46.12 5.03
N THR A 1069 17.79 -45.52 4.27
CA THR A 1069 18.62 -46.22 3.29
C THR A 1069 19.90 -46.82 3.87
N HIS A 1070 20.06 -46.83 5.20
CA HIS A 1070 21.24 -47.41 5.83
C HIS A 1070 21.40 -48.91 5.52
N GLY A 1071 20.28 -49.64 5.44
CA GLY A 1071 20.26 -51.08 5.11
C GLY A 1071 20.26 -51.42 3.61
N VAL A 1072 20.29 -50.42 2.72
CA VAL A 1072 20.33 -50.64 1.26
C VAL A 1072 21.78 -50.74 0.81
N THR A 1073 22.20 -51.93 0.39
CA THR A 1073 23.59 -52.26 0.01
C THR A 1073 23.93 -51.87 -1.44
N GLU A 1074 22.93 -51.76 -2.31
CA GLU A 1074 23.12 -51.36 -3.70
C GLU A 1074 23.28 -49.84 -3.83
N THR A 1075 24.48 -49.38 -4.20
CA THR A 1075 24.84 -47.96 -4.27
C THR A 1075 23.95 -47.17 -5.23
N ASP A 1076 23.62 -47.72 -6.39
CA ASP A 1076 22.80 -47.05 -7.40
C ASP A 1076 21.34 -46.89 -6.96
N LYS A 1077 20.78 -47.91 -6.31
CA LYS A 1077 19.42 -47.86 -5.74
C LYS A 1077 19.35 -46.87 -4.58
N LYS A 1078 20.34 -46.89 -3.70
CA LYS A 1078 20.46 -45.92 -2.61
C LYS A 1078 20.53 -44.48 -3.13
N LYS A 1079 21.35 -44.24 -4.17
CA LYS A 1079 21.45 -42.93 -4.81
C LYS A 1079 20.14 -42.51 -5.47
N ASN A 1080 19.44 -43.45 -6.12
CA ASN A 1080 18.13 -43.21 -6.73
C ASN A 1080 17.08 -42.80 -5.68
N ILE A 1081 17.00 -43.49 -4.55
CA ILE A 1081 16.07 -43.13 -3.46
C ILE A 1081 16.39 -41.73 -2.92
N LEU A 1082 17.67 -41.43 -2.67
CA LEU A 1082 18.11 -40.12 -2.17
C LEU A 1082 17.79 -38.98 -3.14
N ASP A 1083 17.86 -39.24 -4.44
CA ASP A 1083 17.53 -38.26 -5.48
C ASP A 1083 16.02 -38.13 -5.70
N LYS A 1084 15.30 -39.24 -5.89
CA LYS A 1084 13.86 -39.31 -6.16
C LYS A 1084 13.02 -38.70 -5.04
N TYR A 1085 13.40 -38.96 -3.79
CA TYR A 1085 12.70 -38.44 -2.60
C TYR A 1085 13.45 -37.28 -1.94
N SER A 1086 14.37 -36.65 -2.67
CA SER A 1086 15.11 -35.48 -2.19
C SER A 1086 14.16 -34.35 -1.79
N TYR A 1087 14.64 -33.51 -0.87
CA TYR A 1087 13.87 -32.37 -0.39
C TYR A 1087 13.39 -31.48 -1.53
N ASP A 1088 14.26 -31.19 -2.50
CA ASP A 1088 13.96 -30.28 -3.61
C ASP A 1088 12.86 -30.81 -4.53
N LYS A 1089 12.81 -32.13 -4.78
CA LYS A 1089 11.76 -32.75 -5.58
C LYS A 1089 10.42 -32.79 -4.86
N LEU A 1090 10.44 -33.04 -3.54
CA LEU A 1090 9.21 -33.15 -2.73
C LEU A 1090 8.71 -31.80 -2.19
N LYS A 1091 9.50 -30.72 -2.31
CA LYS A 1091 9.14 -29.39 -1.83
C LYS A 1091 8.05 -28.71 -2.66
N ASN A 1092 8.01 -28.94 -3.97
CA ASN A 1092 7.16 -28.18 -4.90
C ASN A 1092 6.16 -29.04 -5.69
N GLU A 1093 6.29 -30.37 -5.72
CA GLU A 1093 5.41 -31.24 -6.49
C GLU A 1093 4.39 -31.97 -5.59
N PRO A 1094 3.08 -31.76 -5.78
CA PRO A 1094 2.07 -32.61 -5.18
C PRO A 1094 2.10 -33.99 -5.84
N GLN A 1095 2.45 -35.02 -5.09
CA GLN A 1095 2.48 -36.40 -5.60
C GLN A 1095 1.07 -37.00 -5.50
N ASN A 1096 0.49 -37.40 -6.64
CA ASN A 1096 -0.80 -38.12 -6.71
C ASN A 1096 -1.92 -37.48 -5.86
N GLY A 1097 -2.09 -36.15 -5.92
CA GLY A 1097 -3.14 -35.43 -5.19
C GLY A 1097 -2.83 -35.09 -3.73
N ASN A 1098 -1.63 -35.41 -3.22
CA ASN A 1098 -1.19 -35.03 -1.87
C ASN A 1098 -0.37 -33.74 -1.85
N ALA A 1099 -0.47 -32.98 -0.75
CA ALA A 1099 0.31 -31.76 -0.52
C ALA A 1099 1.83 -32.01 -0.52
N SER A 1100 2.62 -31.02 -0.95
CA SER A 1100 4.08 -31.05 -0.90
C SER A 1100 4.61 -31.23 0.53
N LEU A 1101 5.87 -31.65 0.70
CA LEU A 1101 6.48 -31.89 2.01
C LEU A 1101 6.45 -30.63 2.91
N GLU A 1102 6.77 -29.46 2.36
CA GLU A 1102 6.73 -28.21 3.12
C GLU A 1102 5.31 -27.75 3.43
N ASP A 1103 4.39 -27.84 2.47
CA ASP A 1103 2.99 -27.43 2.68
C ASP A 1103 2.32 -28.32 3.71
N PHE A 1104 2.62 -29.62 3.68
CA PHE A 1104 2.15 -30.55 4.69
C PHE A 1104 2.72 -30.21 6.07
N ALA A 1105 4.03 -29.98 6.20
CA ALA A 1105 4.66 -29.64 7.49
C ALA A 1105 4.26 -28.26 8.05
N LYS A 1106 3.82 -27.33 7.18
CA LYS A 1106 3.30 -26.00 7.58
C LYS A 1106 1.87 -26.03 8.08
N LYS A 1107 1.06 -27.05 7.73
CA LYS A 1107 -0.30 -27.22 8.28
C LYS A 1107 -0.24 -27.24 9.81
N PRO A 1108 -1.15 -26.59 10.54
CA PRO A 1108 -1.21 -26.66 12.00
C PRO A 1108 -1.11 -28.10 12.52
N GLN A 1109 -0.31 -28.32 13.57
CA GLN A 1109 -0.03 -29.67 14.11
C GLN A 1109 -1.31 -30.45 14.43
N PHE A 1110 -2.30 -29.79 15.01
CA PHE A 1110 -3.62 -30.38 15.27
C PHE A 1110 -4.29 -30.94 14.00
N LEU A 1111 -4.29 -30.20 12.89
CA LEU A 1111 -4.89 -30.67 11.63
C LEU A 1111 -4.10 -31.83 11.03
N ARG A 1112 -2.77 -31.86 11.20
CA ARG A 1112 -1.98 -33.02 10.77
C ARG A 1112 -2.31 -34.24 11.61
N TRP A 1113 -2.41 -34.12 12.93
CA TRP A 1113 -2.86 -35.24 13.77
C TRP A 1113 -4.31 -35.66 13.47
N MET A 1114 -5.19 -34.73 13.10
CA MET A 1114 -6.55 -35.08 12.66
C MET A 1114 -6.56 -35.85 11.34
N ILE A 1115 -5.68 -35.50 10.39
CA ILE A 1115 -5.48 -36.26 9.15
C ILE A 1115 -4.89 -37.63 9.46
N GLU A 1116 -3.88 -37.73 10.33
CA GLU A 1116 -3.28 -39.00 10.77
C GLU A 1116 -4.33 -39.90 11.45
N TRP A 1117 -5.18 -39.33 12.31
CA TRP A 1117 -6.29 -40.05 12.93
C TRP A 1117 -7.30 -40.54 11.90
N GLY A 1118 -7.66 -39.70 10.91
CA GLY A 1118 -8.60 -40.09 9.86
C GLY A 1118 -8.02 -41.05 8.82
N GLU A 1119 -6.70 -41.13 8.69
CA GLU A 1119 -6.01 -42.16 7.89
C GLU A 1119 -5.90 -43.49 8.65
N GLU A 1120 -5.83 -43.47 9.99
CA GLU A 1120 -5.80 -44.67 10.84
C GLU A 1120 -7.19 -45.24 11.20
N PHE A 1121 -8.24 -44.40 11.28
CA PHE A 1121 -9.64 -44.78 11.53
C PHE A 1121 -10.29 -45.40 10.29
#